data_AF-A0AA39RLN0-F1
#
_entry.id   AF-A0AA39RLN0-F1
#
_cell.length_a   1.000
_cell.length_b   1.000
_cell.length_c   1.000
_cell.angle_alpha   90.00
_cell.angle_beta   90.00
_cell.angle_gamma   90.00
#
_symmetry.space_group_name_H-M   'P 1'
#
loop_
_entity.id
_entity.type
_entity.pdbx_description
1 polymer ?
#
loop_
_entity_poly.entity_id
_entity_poly.type
_entity_poly.pdbx_seq_one_letter_code
_entity_poly.pdbx_strand_id
1 'polypeptide(L)'
;MGGSHSREDLELSDSDEEEYETEQEAEEEEEDNYEDSRDETPDRSASSSKRKPKTPSSLEEVEAKLRAMKLKYPSTAQNINAVKLYLHVGGNTPKAKWVTSEKLTSYVFLKSSKINSQDDEEEEDDDDDEEGWWVLKVGSKVRVKVSMEVQLKTFKNQLRVDFVAQGVWAMKFFSQEDYKRFVDKFQDCLFENTHGYESTEVNKMKVYGKDFIGWAKPEAADDSMWEDADESFLKSPQSATPVRANQDLREEFEEAANGGIQSLALGALDNSFLVGDSGIQVVKNFSNGIHGKGVFVNFNGGNYRNSSNMMNSTPKKALLMRAETNMLLMSPVSEAKPHTNGLHQLDIETGKIVTEWRFEKDGTDITMKDITNDSKGAQLDPSGSTFLGLDNNRLCRWDMRDRNGIVQNLVNDSISTPVLNWAQGHQFSRGTNFQCFATTGDGSIVVGSLDGKIRLYSINSMRQAKTAFPGLGSPITHVDVTYDGKWILGTTDTYLIVICALFTDKAGMTKTGFNGRMGNRIAAPRLLKLNPLDSHLAGIDNKFHNAQFSWVTENGKQERHLVATVGKFSVIWNFQQVKDGSHECYQNQEGLKSCYCYKIVLKDDSIVDSRFMHDKYAVSDVPEAPLVIATPMKVSSFSISSKQ
;
A
#
# COMPACT_ATOMS: atom_id res chain seq x y z
N MET A 1 8.49 9.45 -18.46
CA MET A 1 7.90 9.13 -17.14
C MET A 1 7.16 10.37 -16.65
N GLY A 2 5.96 10.22 -16.09
CA GLY A 2 5.15 11.36 -15.62
C GLY A 2 4.77 11.16 -14.16
N GLY A 3 4.88 12.20 -13.34
CA GLY A 3 4.41 12.16 -11.95
C GLY A 3 2.89 12.01 -11.90
N SER A 4 2.39 11.24 -10.93
CA SER A 4 0.96 10.95 -10.74
C SER A 4 0.11 12.24 -10.68
N HIS A 5 0.62 13.28 -10.00
CA HIS A 5 -0.07 14.56 -9.81
C HIS A 5 -0.39 15.33 -11.09
N SER A 6 0.47 15.26 -12.13
CA SER A 6 0.25 16.02 -13.37
C SER A 6 -0.96 15.57 -14.19
N ARG A 7 -1.57 14.43 -13.81
CA ARG A 7 -2.63 13.76 -14.56
C ARG A 7 -3.99 13.84 -13.88
N GLU A 8 -4.04 14.31 -12.63
CA GLU A 8 -5.28 14.37 -11.83
C GLU A 8 -6.07 15.67 -12.03
N ASP A 9 -5.38 16.76 -12.37
CA ASP A 9 -5.94 18.12 -12.54
C ASP A 9 -6.57 18.38 -13.92
N LEU A 10 -6.98 17.33 -14.65
CA LEU A 10 -7.91 17.52 -15.77
C LEU A 10 -9.26 17.91 -15.18
N GLU A 11 -9.45 19.21 -14.95
CA GLU A 11 -10.72 19.79 -14.51
C GLU A 11 -11.85 19.24 -15.37
N LEU A 12 -12.91 18.74 -14.72
CA LEU A 12 -14.16 18.38 -15.35
C LEU A 12 -14.80 19.66 -15.89
N SER A 13 -14.35 20.14 -17.05
CA SER A 13 -14.95 21.25 -17.78
C SER A 13 -16.29 20.76 -18.30
N ASP A 14 -17.38 21.18 -17.65
CA ASP A 14 -18.74 21.05 -18.15
C ASP A 14 -18.90 22.06 -19.31
N SER A 15 -18.27 21.82 -20.46
CA SER A 15 -18.48 22.62 -21.68
C SER A 15 -19.74 22.15 -22.41
N ASP A 16 -20.89 22.25 -21.74
CA ASP A 16 -22.21 22.26 -22.37
C ASP A 16 -22.91 23.56 -21.90
N GLU A 17 -22.28 24.72 -22.14
CA GLU A 17 -23.00 25.99 -22.11
C GLU A 17 -23.74 26.14 -23.44
N GLU A 18 -25.07 26.26 -23.34
CA GLU A 18 -25.95 26.37 -24.48
C GLU A 18 -25.58 27.57 -25.35
N GLU A 19 -25.48 27.31 -26.65
CA GLU A 19 -25.22 28.28 -27.71
C GLU A 19 -26.47 29.16 -27.87
N TYR A 20 -26.55 30.25 -27.11
CA TYR A 20 -27.53 31.31 -27.36
C TYR A 20 -26.93 32.28 -28.37
N GLU A 21 -27.14 32.02 -29.66
CA GLU A 21 -26.95 33.05 -30.69
C GLU A 21 -27.92 34.21 -30.41
N THR A 22 -27.39 35.35 -29.97
CA THR A 22 -28.11 36.62 -29.98
C THR A 22 -27.28 37.60 -30.81
N GLU A 23 -27.77 37.90 -32.01
CA GLU A 23 -27.24 38.91 -32.91
C GLU A 23 -27.22 40.28 -32.20
N GLN A 24 -26.04 40.91 -32.12
CA GLN A 24 -25.89 42.31 -31.74
C GLN A 24 -25.91 43.17 -33.00
N GLU A 25 -26.98 43.92 -33.22
CA GLU A 25 -26.92 45.17 -33.96
C GLU A 25 -26.80 46.33 -32.98
N ALA A 26 -25.80 47.17 -33.22
CA ALA A 26 -25.48 48.36 -32.48
C ALA A 26 -26.43 49.49 -32.88
N GLU A 27 -26.93 50.25 -31.92
CA GLU A 27 -27.35 51.64 -32.14
C GLU A 27 -27.14 52.47 -30.86
N GLU A 28 -26.82 53.73 -31.12
CA GLU A 28 -26.12 54.71 -30.28
C GLU A 28 -27.04 55.45 -29.28
N GLU A 29 -26.39 55.99 -28.25
CA GLU A 29 -26.67 57.27 -27.54
C GLU A 29 -28.11 57.63 -27.12
N GLU A 30 -28.35 57.85 -25.82
CA GLU A 30 -28.37 59.21 -25.23
C GLU A 30 -28.73 59.19 -23.73
N GLU A 31 -28.28 60.25 -23.06
CA GLU A 31 -28.31 60.54 -21.63
C GLU A 31 -29.71 60.92 -21.07
N ASP A 32 -29.72 61.05 -19.75
CA ASP A 32 -30.53 61.96 -18.93
C ASP A 32 -31.81 61.48 -18.19
N ASN A 33 -31.58 61.19 -16.90
CA ASN A 33 -31.95 62.00 -15.72
C ASN A 33 -33.43 62.09 -15.21
N TYR A 34 -33.48 62.30 -13.88
CA TYR A 34 -34.58 62.67 -12.95
C TYR A 34 -35.36 61.53 -12.27
N GLU A 35 -35.18 61.27 -10.96
CA GLU A 35 -35.54 62.02 -9.72
C GLU A 35 -37.03 62.02 -9.33
N ASP A 36 -37.30 61.22 -8.29
CA ASP A 36 -38.10 61.40 -7.07
C ASP A 36 -39.24 62.46 -7.00
N SER A 37 -40.42 62.04 -6.53
CA SER A 37 -41.14 62.77 -5.47
C SER A 37 -42.32 61.98 -4.90
N ARG A 38 -42.33 61.89 -3.56
CA ARG A 38 -43.48 61.61 -2.67
C ARG A 38 -44.54 62.72 -2.80
N ASP A 39 -45.83 62.44 -2.58
CA ASP A 39 -46.48 62.56 -1.26
C ASP A 39 -48.03 62.50 -1.32
N GLU A 40 -48.59 62.14 -0.15
CA GLU A 40 -49.87 62.55 0.44
C GLU A 40 -51.27 62.07 -0.05
N THR A 41 -52.00 61.56 0.96
CA THR A 41 -53.45 61.29 1.06
C THR A 41 -54.29 62.57 1.29
N PRO A 42 -55.61 62.55 1.04
CA PRO A 42 -56.54 62.76 2.17
C PRO A 42 -57.90 62.01 2.12
N ASP A 43 -58.71 62.28 3.15
CA ASP A 43 -59.78 61.53 3.83
C ASP A 43 -61.22 61.45 3.20
N ARG A 44 -61.94 60.41 3.68
CA ARG A 44 -63.40 60.29 4.04
C ARG A 44 -64.56 60.12 3.01
N SER A 45 -65.11 58.89 3.07
CA SER A 45 -66.52 58.50 3.36
C SER A 45 -67.51 58.03 2.26
N ALA A 46 -68.26 56.97 2.63
CA ALA A 46 -69.53 56.42 2.11
C ALA A 46 -69.56 55.19 1.14
N SER A 47 -70.01 54.06 1.72
CA SER A 47 -70.76 52.90 1.18
C SER A 47 -70.57 52.43 -0.27
N SER A 48 -70.07 51.19 -0.44
CA SER A 48 -70.87 50.12 -1.06
C SER A 48 -70.23 48.75 -0.86
N SER A 49 -71.08 47.76 -0.64
CA SER A 49 -70.80 46.35 -0.47
C SER A 49 -70.13 45.72 -1.70
N LYS A 50 -68.85 45.33 -1.60
CA LYS A 50 -68.23 44.34 -2.49
C LYS A 50 -67.30 43.41 -1.71
N ARG A 51 -67.49 42.12 -1.97
CA ARG A 51 -66.92 40.96 -1.27
C ARG A 51 -65.39 40.97 -1.30
N LYS A 52 -64.75 40.93 -0.13
CA LYS A 52 -63.34 40.55 0.02
C LYS A 52 -63.18 39.05 -0.30
N PRO A 53 -62.19 38.62 -1.10
CA PRO A 53 -61.70 37.24 -1.02
C PRO A 53 -61.04 37.06 0.35
N LYS A 54 -61.43 36.00 1.07
CA LYS A 54 -60.78 35.63 2.33
C LYS A 54 -59.32 35.27 2.04
N THR A 55 -58.38 35.87 2.78
CA THR A 55 -57.02 35.36 2.93
C THR A 55 -57.09 33.97 3.55
N PRO A 56 -56.40 32.95 3.01
CA PRO A 56 -56.42 31.60 3.56
C PRO A 56 -55.75 31.60 4.95
N SER A 57 -56.36 30.88 5.90
CA SER A 57 -55.95 30.87 7.31
C SER A 57 -54.88 29.83 7.65
N SER A 58 -54.41 29.05 6.68
CA SER A 58 -53.31 28.11 6.87
C SER A 58 -52.61 27.74 5.56
N LEU A 59 -51.35 27.33 5.66
CA LEU A 59 -50.52 26.87 4.55
C LEU A 59 -51.12 25.64 3.84
N GLU A 60 -51.81 24.79 4.58
CA GLU A 60 -52.51 23.59 4.08
C GLU A 60 -53.67 23.93 3.13
N GLU A 61 -54.38 25.03 3.36
CA GLU A 61 -55.48 25.46 2.50
C GLU A 61 -54.98 26.03 1.16
N VAL A 62 -53.78 26.60 1.16
CA VAL A 62 -53.06 27.05 -0.04
C VAL A 62 -52.57 25.84 -0.82
N GLU A 63 -52.01 24.83 -0.14
CA GLU A 63 -51.54 23.59 -0.76
C GLU A 63 -52.68 22.77 -1.37
N ALA A 64 -53.84 22.68 -0.70
CA ALA A 64 -55.03 22.01 -1.23
C ALA A 64 -55.57 22.68 -2.50
N LYS A 65 -55.53 24.03 -2.56
CA LYS A 65 -55.92 24.78 -3.77
C LYS A 65 -54.89 24.68 -4.90
N LEU A 66 -53.60 24.61 -4.57
CA LEU A 66 -52.53 24.40 -5.55
C LEU A 66 -52.56 22.97 -6.13
N ARG A 67 -52.89 21.94 -5.35
CA ARG A 67 -53.10 20.58 -5.86
C ARG A 67 -54.37 20.45 -6.72
N ALA A 68 -55.39 21.25 -6.47
CA ALA A 68 -56.61 21.29 -7.28
C ALA A 68 -56.41 21.96 -8.65
N MET A 69 -55.43 22.87 -8.76
CA MET A 69 -54.97 23.41 -10.04
C MET A 69 -53.91 22.47 -10.60
N LYS A 70 -54.27 21.65 -11.58
CA LYS A 70 -53.36 20.71 -12.28
C LYS A 70 -52.23 21.43 -13.06
N LEU A 71 -51.41 22.22 -12.38
CA LEU A 71 -50.20 22.81 -12.91
C LEU A 71 -49.13 21.71 -12.88
N LYS A 72 -48.57 21.40 -14.05
CA LYS A 72 -47.36 20.58 -14.17
C LYS A 72 -46.20 21.37 -13.57
N TYR A 73 -45.97 21.23 -12.27
CA TYR A 73 -44.66 21.45 -11.70
C TYR A 73 -43.94 20.10 -11.59
N PRO A 74 -42.66 20.01 -11.96
CA PRO A 74 -41.87 18.83 -11.62
C PRO A 74 -41.91 18.73 -10.10
N SER A 75 -42.41 17.61 -9.58
CA SER A 75 -42.33 17.31 -8.16
C SER A 75 -40.87 17.42 -7.75
N THR A 76 -40.55 18.35 -6.86
CA THR A 76 -39.26 18.39 -6.16
C THR A 76 -39.22 17.23 -5.17
N ALA A 77 -39.23 16.00 -5.68
CA ALA A 77 -38.63 14.90 -4.98
C ALA A 77 -37.15 15.26 -4.91
N GLN A 78 -36.67 15.69 -3.74
CA GLN A 78 -35.24 15.71 -3.51
C GLN A 78 -34.75 14.30 -3.79
N ASN A 79 -34.05 14.11 -4.90
CA ASN A 79 -33.44 12.83 -5.23
C ASN A 79 -32.35 12.59 -4.18
N ILE A 80 -32.73 11.89 -3.11
CA ILE A 80 -31.81 11.48 -2.05
C ILE A 80 -30.69 10.68 -2.73
N ASN A 81 -29.43 11.00 -2.41
CA ASN A 81 -28.24 10.36 -2.98
C ASN A 81 -28.01 10.62 -4.49
N ALA A 82 -28.50 11.74 -5.03
CA ALA A 82 -28.23 12.13 -6.41
C ALA A 82 -26.76 12.48 -6.65
N VAL A 83 -26.21 12.02 -7.79
CA VAL A 83 -24.82 12.23 -8.20
C VAL A 83 -24.68 12.35 -9.72
N LYS A 84 -23.60 12.98 -10.18
CA LYS A 84 -23.11 12.86 -11.56
C LYS A 84 -22.08 11.72 -11.64
N LEU A 85 -22.19 10.88 -12.66
CA LEU A 85 -21.28 9.74 -12.85
C LEU A 85 -20.45 9.91 -14.11
N TYR A 86 -19.13 9.75 -13.97
CA TYR A 86 -18.15 9.85 -15.05
C TYR A 86 -17.35 8.56 -15.17
N LEU A 87 -17.01 8.20 -16.41
CA LEU A 87 -16.12 7.07 -16.73
C LEU A 87 -14.81 7.62 -17.28
N HIS A 88 -13.69 7.12 -16.78
CA HIS A 88 -12.39 7.42 -17.37
C HIS A 88 -12.15 6.54 -18.60
N VAL A 89 -11.89 7.17 -19.75
CA VAL A 89 -11.59 6.48 -21.01
C VAL A 89 -10.20 6.85 -21.51
N GLY A 90 -9.60 5.98 -22.31
CA GLY A 90 -8.29 6.25 -22.94
C GLY A 90 -7.07 5.89 -22.08
N GLY A 91 -7.25 5.34 -20.87
CA GLY A 91 -6.16 4.79 -20.05
C GLY A 91 -5.01 5.78 -19.83
N ASN A 92 -3.78 5.37 -20.14
CA ASN A 92 -2.58 6.23 -20.05
C ASN A 92 -2.21 6.93 -21.37
N THR A 93 -3.13 6.99 -22.34
CA THR A 93 -2.85 7.62 -23.64
C THR A 93 -3.05 9.14 -23.58
N PRO A 94 -2.50 9.92 -24.54
CA PRO A 94 -2.80 11.36 -24.65
C PRO A 94 -4.28 11.68 -24.87
N LYS A 95 -5.11 10.68 -25.17
CA LYS A 95 -6.57 10.81 -25.32
C LYS A 95 -7.32 10.49 -24.03
N ALA A 96 -6.61 10.29 -22.91
CA ALA A 96 -7.20 10.03 -21.61
C ALA A 96 -8.08 11.19 -21.17
N LYS A 97 -9.33 10.91 -20.82
CA LYS A 97 -10.27 11.91 -20.32
C LYS A 97 -11.39 11.28 -19.51
N TRP A 98 -12.00 12.10 -18.67
CA TRP A 98 -13.28 11.80 -18.05
C TRP A 98 -14.41 12.07 -19.05
N VAL A 99 -15.32 11.11 -19.20
CA VAL A 99 -16.52 11.26 -20.02
C VAL A 99 -17.74 11.10 -19.12
N THR A 100 -18.69 12.02 -19.24
CA THR A 100 -19.97 11.94 -18.54
C THR A 100 -20.71 10.67 -18.96
N SER A 101 -20.90 9.75 -18.02
CA SER A 101 -21.66 8.53 -18.25
C SER A 101 -23.15 8.75 -17.97
N GLU A 102 -23.48 9.38 -16.84
CA GLU A 102 -24.85 9.74 -16.48
C GLU A 102 -24.86 11.14 -15.84
N LYS A 103 -25.60 12.08 -16.46
CA LYS A 103 -25.71 13.49 -16.00
C LYS A 103 -26.42 13.62 -14.65
N LEU A 104 -27.30 12.66 -14.32
CA LEU A 104 -27.99 12.58 -13.04
C LEU A 104 -28.35 11.11 -12.78
N THR A 105 -27.83 10.57 -11.69
CA THR A 105 -28.11 9.20 -11.23
C THR A 105 -28.12 9.17 -9.70
N SER A 106 -28.33 8.01 -9.10
CA SER A 106 -28.28 7.85 -7.64
C SER A 106 -27.42 6.66 -7.23
N TYR A 107 -26.88 6.72 -6.01
CA TYR A 107 -26.18 5.60 -5.39
C TYR A 107 -27.00 5.00 -4.25
N VAL A 108 -26.77 3.71 -4.02
CA VAL A 108 -27.32 2.97 -2.88
C VAL A 108 -26.32 1.94 -2.37
N PHE A 109 -26.31 1.76 -1.05
CA PHE A 109 -25.61 0.66 -0.39
C PHE A 109 -26.63 -0.40 0.01
N LEU A 110 -26.42 -1.64 -0.45
CA LEU A 110 -27.31 -2.77 -0.18
C LEU A 110 -26.50 -3.99 0.27
N LYS A 111 -27.08 -4.83 1.13
CA LYS A 111 -26.49 -6.14 1.45
C LYS A 111 -26.92 -7.13 0.37
N SER A 112 -25.98 -7.91 -0.13
CA SER A 112 -26.27 -8.94 -1.14
C SER A 112 -25.27 -10.08 -1.02
N SER A 113 -25.74 -11.31 -1.25
CA SER A 113 -24.91 -12.52 -1.37
C SER A 113 -24.44 -12.77 -2.82
N LYS A 114 -25.00 -12.05 -3.82
CA LYS A 114 -24.71 -12.25 -5.26
C LYS A 114 -24.16 -10.97 -5.92
N ILE A 115 -23.03 -11.09 -6.63
CA ILE A 115 -22.39 -9.96 -7.35
C ILE A 115 -22.93 -9.82 -8.79
N ASN A 116 -23.46 -10.89 -9.41
CA ASN A 116 -23.71 -10.98 -10.86
C ASN A 116 -25.16 -11.27 -11.31
N SER A 117 -26.20 -11.02 -10.51
CA SER A 117 -27.56 -11.01 -11.07
C SER A 117 -27.77 -9.71 -11.84
N GLN A 118 -27.69 -9.80 -13.16
CA GLN A 118 -27.96 -8.72 -14.10
C GLN A 118 -29.47 -8.53 -14.32
N ASP A 119 -30.29 -9.43 -13.77
CA ASP A 119 -31.74 -9.40 -13.84
C ASP A 119 -32.30 -8.98 -12.47
N ASP A 120 -33.02 -7.85 -12.48
CA ASP A 120 -33.90 -7.40 -11.39
C ASP A 120 -35.18 -8.27 -11.39
N GLU A 121 -35.07 -9.60 -11.49
CA GLU A 121 -36.19 -10.50 -11.22
C GLU A 121 -36.18 -10.81 -9.72
N GLU A 122 -37.17 -10.21 -9.05
CA GLU A 122 -37.69 -10.47 -7.70
C GLU A 122 -36.74 -11.24 -6.78
N GLU A 123 -36.17 -10.53 -5.79
CA GLU A 123 -35.60 -11.15 -4.60
C GLU A 123 -36.73 -11.90 -3.87
N GLU A 124 -37.06 -13.10 -4.37
CA GLU A 124 -37.81 -14.09 -3.61
C GLU A 124 -36.96 -14.43 -2.40
N ASP A 125 -37.60 -14.39 -1.23
CA ASP A 125 -37.08 -14.71 0.09
C ASP A 125 -36.41 -16.09 0.10
N ASP A 126 -35.14 -16.18 -0.31
CA ASP A 126 -34.29 -17.30 0.02
C ASP A 126 -33.86 -17.12 1.48
N ASP A 127 -34.63 -17.76 2.36
CA ASP A 127 -34.36 -18.05 3.78
C ASP A 127 -33.08 -18.90 3.96
N ASP A 128 -31.96 -18.47 3.39
CA ASP A 128 -30.65 -19.03 3.69
C ASP A 128 -29.85 -17.99 4.50
N ASP A 129 -29.41 -18.41 5.68
CA ASP A 129 -28.59 -17.70 6.68
C ASP A 129 -27.19 -17.24 6.15
N GLU A 130 -27.04 -16.93 4.86
CA GLU A 130 -25.81 -16.35 4.31
C GLU A 130 -25.75 -14.85 4.60
N GLU A 131 -24.84 -14.48 5.51
CA GLU A 131 -24.57 -13.10 5.90
C GLU A 131 -24.08 -12.28 4.68
N GLY A 132 -25.02 -11.59 4.02
CA GLY A 132 -24.73 -10.79 2.82
C GLY A 132 -23.75 -9.65 3.08
N TRP A 133 -22.92 -9.31 2.09
CA TRP A 133 -21.96 -8.20 2.19
C TRP A 133 -22.51 -6.91 1.56
N TRP A 134 -22.01 -5.77 2.02
CA TRP A 134 -22.34 -4.47 1.44
C TRP A 134 -21.78 -4.31 0.02
N VAL A 135 -22.65 -3.89 -0.88
CA VAL A 135 -22.39 -3.57 -2.28
C VAL A 135 -22.78 -2.11 -2.52
N LEU A 136 -21.92 -1.38 -3.23
CA LEU A 136 -22.23 -0.06 -3.78
C LEU A 136 -22.83 -0.24 -5.18
N LYS A 137 -24.07 0.19 -5.37
CA LYS A 137 -24.73 0.31 -6.68
C LYS A 137 -24.83 1.79 -7.04
N VAL A 138 -24.42 2.17 -8.25
CA VAL A 138 -24.59 3.52 -8.80
C VAL A 138 -25.29 3.41 -10.15
N GLY A 139 -26.53 3.90 -10.21
CA GLY A 139 -27.41 3.73 -11.36
C GLY A 139 -27.53 2.27 -11.82
N SER A 140 -27.45 2.09 -13.14
CA SER A 140 -27.41 0.77 -13.79
C SER A 140 -25.99 0.31 -14.15
N LYS A 141 -24.97 1.15 -13.92
CA LYS A 141 -23.62 0.99 -14.49
C LYS A 141 -22.63 0.37 -13.52
N VAL A 142 -22.76 0.66 -12.23
CA VAL A 142 -21.81 0.23 -11.22
C VAL A 142 -22.51 -0.66 -10.22
N ARG A 143 -21.96 -1.84 -9.98
CA ARG A 143 -22.28 -2.72 -8.86
C ARG A 143 -20.97 -3.32 -8.37
N VAL A 144 -20.50 -2.93 -7.19
CA VAL A 144 -19.20 -3.36 -6.67
C VAL A 144 -19.26 -3.65 -5.17
N LYS A 145 -18.62 -4.73 -4.74
CA LYS A 145 -18.47 -5.05 -3.31
C LYS A 145 -17.65 -3.96 -2.63
N VAL A 146 -18.17 -3.39 -1.54
CA VAL A 146 -17.45 -2.39 -0.74
C VAL A 146 -16.24 -3.07 -0.09
N SER A 147 -15.04 -2.74 -0.56
CA SER A 147 -13.78 -3.34 -0.10
C SER A 147 -12.60 -2.41 -0.42
N MET A 148 -11.41 -2.72 0.11
CA MET A 148 -10.19 -1.97 -0.22
C MET A 148 -9.79 -2.09 -1.70
N GLU A 149 -10.24 -3.15 -2.40
CA GLU A 149 -9.97 -3.36 -3.83
C GLU A 149 -10.64 -2.32 -4.73
N VAL A 150 -11.68 -1.63 -4.22
CA VAL A 150 -12.35 -0.51 -4.89
C VAL A 150 -11.42 0.70 -5.02
N GLN A 151 -10.35 0.77 -4.22
CA GLN A 151 -9.34 1.83 -4.25
C GLN A 151 -9.94 3.24 -4.20
N LEU A 152 -10.98 3.42 -3.39
CA LEU A 152 -11.71 4.69 -3.34
C LEU A 152 -10.80 5.83 -2.85
N LYS A 153 -10.66 6.86 -3.69
CA LYS A 153 -9.94 8.11 -3.40
C LYS A 153 -10.93 9.26 -3.33
N THR A 154 -10.76 10.12 -2.32
CA THR A 154 -11.67 11.23 -2.04
C THR A 154 -11.05 12.57 -2.42
N PHE A 155 -11.86 13.46 -3.00
CA PHE A 155 -11.48 14.83 -3.39
C PHE A 155 -12.51 15.81 -2.80
N LYS A 156 -12.32 16.15 -1.53
CA LYS A 156 -13.27 16.99 -0.77
C LYS A 156 -13.57 18.33 -1.45
N ASN A 157 -12.54 19.04 -1.91
CA ASN A 157 -12.68 20.36 -2.55
C ASN A 157 -13.45 20.30 -3.89
N GLN A 158 -13.46 19.14 -4.55
CA GLN A 158 -14.18 18.93 -5.81
C GLN A 158 -15.55 18.27 -5.60
N LEU A 159 -15.93 17.95 -4.35
CA LEU A 159 -17.08 17.12 -4.01
C LEU A 159 -17.12 15.86 -4.87
N ARG A 160 -15.99 15.14 -4.93
CA ARG A 160 -15.79 14.03 -5.87
C ARG A 160 -15.11 12.84 -5.20
N VAL A 161 -15.47 11.64 -5.62
CA VAL A 161 -14.77 10.39 -5.30
C VAL A 161 -14.42 9.64 -6.57
N ASP A 162 -13.23 9.07 -6.61
CA ASP A 162 -12.76 8.22 -7.70
C ASP A 162 -12.57 6.79 -7.20
N PHE A 163 -12.91 5.80 -8.01
CA PHE A 163 -12.85 4.40 -7.60
C PHE A 163 -12.78 3.44 -8.78
N VAL A 164 -12.42 2.19 -8.51
CA VAL A 164 -12.32 1.10 -9.49
C VAL A 164 -13.52 0.17 -9.37
N ALA A 165 -14.22 -0.04 -10.49
CA ALA A 165 -15.31 -1.01 -10.63
C ALA A 165 -15.43 -1.43 -12.10
N GLN A 166 -14.74 -2.51 -12.49
CA GLN A 166 -14.64 -2.96 -13.91
C GLN A 166 -14.30 -1.81 -14.89
N GLY A 167 -13.45 -0.89 -14.43
CA GLY A 167 -13.20 0.42 -15.03
C GLY A 167 -12.92 1.44 -13.94
N VAL A 168 -12.53 2.67 -14.32
CA VAL A 168 -12.23 3.74 -13.36
C VAL A 168 -13.33 4.79 -13.46
N TRP A 169 -14.01 5.02 -12.34
CA TRP A 169 -15.19 5.87 -12.25
C TRP A 169 -14.93 7.06 -11.35
N ALA A 170 -15.60 8.16 -11.62
CA ALA A 170 -15.67 9.32 -10.74
C ALA A 170 -17.13 9.67 -10.48
N MET A 171 -17.44 9.94 -9.22
CA MET A 171 -18.77 10.34 -8.78
C MET A 171 -18.68 11.72 -8.15
N LYS A 172 -19.44 12.68 -8.68
CA LYS A 172 -19.48 14.06 -8.21
C LYS A 172 -20.82 14.36 -7.54
N PHE A 173 -20.76 14.97 -6.37
CA PHE A 173 -21.90 15.30 -5.53
C PHE A 173 -22.30 16.76 -5.72
N PHE A 174 -23.57 17.06 -5.44
CA PHE A 174 -24.13 18.40 -5.57
C PHE A 174 -23.99 19.25 -4.28
N SER A 175 -23.73 18.62 -3.14
CA SER A 175 -23.57 19.29 -1.84
C SER A 175 -22.45 18.66 -1.00
N GLN A 176 -21.92 19.43 -0.05
CA GLN A 176 -20.92 18.95 0.90
C GLN A 176 -21.51 17.91 1.87
N GLU A 177 -22.79 18.06 2.20
CA GLU A 177 -23.54 17.16 3.07
C GLU A 177 -23.74 15.77 2.42
N ASP A 178 -24.09 15.73 1.14
CA ASP A 178 -24.26 14.46 0.40
C ASP A 178 -22.93 13.73 0.23
N TYR A 179 -21.87 14.47 -0.13
CA TYR A 179 -20.51 13.93 -0.20
C TYR A 179 -20.09 13.30 1.14
N LYS A 180 -20.26 14.04 2.24
CA LYS A 180 -19.88 13.54 3.57
C LYS A 180 -20.68 12.32 3.96
N ARG A 181 -22.00 12.34 3.74
CA ARG A 181 -22.89 11.20 3.99
C ARG A 181 -22.44 9.95 3.22
N PHE A 182 -22.04 10.10 1.97
CA PHE A 182 -21.51 8.99 1.19
C PHE A 182 -20.21 8.44 1.78
N VAL A 183 -19.24 9.30 2.08
CA VAL A 183 -17.93 8.89 2.62
C VAL A 183 -18.10 8.16 3.95
N ASP A 184 -18.87 8.73 4.88
CA ASP A 184 -19.17 8.12 6.18
C ASP A 184 -19.83 6.74 6.00
N LYS A 185 -20.87 6.65 5.14
CA LYS A 185 -21.57 5.39 4.89
C LYS A 185 -20.68 4.35 4.22
N PHE A 186 -19.83 4.75 3.28
CA PHE A 186 -18.86 3.86 2.65
C PHE A 186 -17.88 3.27 3.68
N GLN A 187 -17.37 4.09 4.60
CA GLN A 187 -16.46 3.63 5.66
C GLN A 187 -17.15 2.66 6.62
N ASP A 188 -18.41 2.90 6.96
CA ASP A 188 -19.18 1.98 7.81
C ASP A 188 -19.40 0.64 7.13
N CYS A 189 -19.83 0.65 5.87
CA CYS A 189 -19.99 -0.57 5.06
C CYS A 189 -18.67 -1.32 4.86
N LEU A 190 -17.57 -0.58 4.68
CA LEU A 190 -16.22 -1.15 4.56
C LEU A 190 -15.81 -1.84 5.86
N PHE A 191 -16.02 -1.20 7.01
CA PHE A 191 -15.71 -1.78 8.32
C PHE A 191 -16.49 -3.07 8.57
N GLU A 192 -17.79 -3.06 8.27
CA GLU A 192 -18.65 -4.25 8.38
C GLU A 192 -18.18 -5.38 7.49
N ASN A 193 -17.96 -5.13 6.19
CA ASN A 193 -17.49 -6.14 5.25
C ASN A 193 -16.10 -6.70 5.63
N THR A 194 -15.28 -5.91 6.30
CA THR A 194 -13.89 -6.27 6.63
C THR A 194 -13.81 -7.05 7.94
N HIS A 195 -14.63 -6.71 8.93
CA HIS A 195 -14.51 -7.24 10.29
C HIS A 195 -15.70 -8.08 10.75
N GLY A 196 -16.81 -8.10 10.00
CA GLY A 196 -18.04 -8.82 10.39
C GLY A 196 -18.73 -8.20 11.62
N TYR A 197 -18.52 -6.91 11.88
CA TYR A 197 -19.15 -6.19 12.99
C TYR A 197 -19.69 -4.86 12.50
N GLU A 198 -20.86 -4.46 12.99
CA GLU A 198 -21.39 -3.10 12.77
C GLU A 198 -20.37 -2.03 13.18
N SER A 199 -20.31 -0.93 12.43
CA SER A 199 -19.37 0.18 12.62
C SER A 199 -19.70 1.06 13.84
N THR A 200 -19.82 0.43 15.01
CA THR A 200 -20.02 1.12 16.29
C THR A 200 -18.70 1.37 16.99
N GLU A 201 -18.64 2.38 17.87
CA GLU A 201 -17.45 2.68 18.68
C GLU A 201 -17.01 1.49 19.54
N VAL A 202 -17.96 0.73 20.07
CA VAL A 202 -17.70 -0.46 20.89
C VAL A 202 -17.05 -1.56 20.05
N ASN A 203 -17.56 -1.79 18.84
CA ASN A 203 -17.00 -2.78 17.92
C ASN A 203 -15.64 -2.35 17.38
N LYS A 204 -15.45 -1.07 17.04
CA LYS A 204 -14.14 -0.52 16.66
C LYS A 204 -13.13 -0.71 17.79
N MET A 205 -13.50 -0.45 19.04
CA MET A 205 -12.64 -0.71 20.19
C MET A 205 -12.32 -2.20 20.38
N LYS A 206 -13.27 -3.10 20.09
CA LYS A 206 -13.06 -4.55 20.13
C LYS A 206 -12.08 -5.03 19.06
N VAL A 207 -12.15 -4.47 17.85
CA VAL A 207 -11.31 -4.83 16.71
C VAL A 207 -9.87 -4.31 16.88
N TYR A 208 -9.72 -3.01 17.13
CA TYR A 208 -8.41 -2.37 17.21
C TYR A 208 -7.76 -2.52 18.59
N GLY A 209 -8.55 -2.68 19.63
CA GLY A 209 -8.09 -2.66 21.02
C GLY A 209 -7.99 -1.24 21.58
N LYS A 210 -8.06 -1.15 22.91
CA LYS A 210 -8.07 0.13 23.65
C LYS A 210 -6.83 0.99 23.39
N ASP A 211 -5.68 0.36 23.19
CA ASP A 211 -4.39 1.03 23.01
C ASP A 211 -4.24 1.61 21.58
N PHE A 212 -5.09 1.23 20.62
CA PHE A 212 -4.98 1.63 19.21
C PHE A 212 -6.21 2.40 18.72
N ILE A 213 -6.94 3.07 19.62
CA ILE A 213 -8.13 3.84 19.23
C ILE A 213 -7.81 4.94 18.21
N GLY A 214 -6.59 5.49 18.24
CA GLY A 214 -6.10 6.46 17.25
C GLY A 214 -6.04 5.88 15.82
N TRP A 215 -6.07 4.55 15.64
CA TRP A 215 -6.14 3.95 14.31
C TRP A 215 -7.57 3.92 13.77
N ALA A 216 -8.56 3.79 14.66
CA ALA A 216 -9.98 3.91 14.32
C ALA A 216 -10.43 5.36 14.17
N LYS A 217 -9.80 6.27 14.93
CA LYS A 217 -10.05 7.71 14.94
C LYS A 217 -8.73 8.48 14.87
N PRO A 218 -8.16 8.64 13.66
CA PRO A 218 -6.87 9.30 13.46
C PRO A 218 -6.80 10.72 13.97
N GLU A 219 -7.93 11.43 14.02
CA GLU A 219 -8.00 12.79 14.59
C GLU A 219 -7.73 12.85 16.11
N ALA A 220 -7.81 11.71 16.80
CA ALA A 220 -7.46 11.59 18.22
C ALA A 220 -6.03 11.06 18.46
N ALA A 221 -5.28 10.76 17.39
CA ALA A 221 -3.94 10.21 17.49
C ALA A 221 -2.88 11.29 17.75
N ASP A 222 -1.75 10.88 18.33
CA ASP A 222 -0.63 11.78 18.59
C ASP A 222 0.26 11.89 17.35
N ASP A 223 0.01 12.91 16.53
CA ASP A 223 0.77 13.15 15.30
C ASP A 223 2.15 13.78 15.52
N SER A 224 2.49 14.23 16.74
CA SER A 224 3.79 14.86 17.05
C SER A 224 4.98 13.93 16.76
N MET A 225 4.79 12.62 16.92
CA MET A 225 5.82 11.60 16.64
C MET A 225 6.21 11.53 15.16
N TRP A 226 5.39 12.06 14.25
CA TRP A 226 5.76 12.20 12.83
C TRP A 226 6.66 13.40 12.58
N GLU A 227 6.51 14.47 13.36
CA GLU A 227 7.25 15.74 13.22
C GLU A 227 8.62 15.69 13.94
N ASP A 228 8.68 15.14 15.16
CA ASP A 228 9.92 15.03 15.95
C ASP A 228 10.97 14.10 15.33
N ALA A 229 10.54 13.18 14.45
CA ALA A 229 11.44 12.31 13.71
C ALA A 229 12.23 13.05 12.61
N ASP A 230 11.85 14.28 12.27
CA ASP A 230 12.52 15.15 11.29
C ASP A 230 13.53 16.13 11.92
N GLU A 231 13.47 16.42 13.22
CA GLU A 231 14.34 17.40 13.92
C GLU A 231 15.85 17.09 13.81
N SER A 232 16.22 15.84 13.50
CA SER A 232 17.63 15.46 13.25
C SER A 232 18.20 16.02 11.92
N PHE A 233 17.37 16.46 10.98
CA PHE A 233 17.80 16.96 9.67
C PHE A 233 18.01 18.49 9.64
N LEU A 234 17.37 19.24 10.54
CA LEU A 234 17.39 20.71 10.54
C LEU A 234 18.71 21.32 11.08
N LYS A 235 19.63 20.51 11.61
CA LYS A 235 20.93 20.98 12.15
C LYS A 235 22.09 20.98 11.15
N SER A 236 21.81 20.88 9.86
CA SER A 236 22.79 21.18 8.80
C SER A 236 22.45 22.55 8.17
N PRO A 237 23.44 23.46 7.98
CA PRO A 237 23.14 24.85 7.70
C PRO A 237 22.70 25.07 6.26
N GLN A 238 21.76 26.02 6.12
CA GLN A 238 21.16 26.58 4.90
C GLN A 238 19.89 25.89 4.41
N SER A 239 18.80 26.38 4.98
CA SER A 239 17.50 26.61 4.34
C SER A 239 17.60 26.76 2.81
N ALA A 240 17.31 25.67 2.10
CA ALA A 240 16.69 25.76 0.79
C ALA A 240 15.20 25.55 1.00
N THR A 241 14.40 26.54 0.61
CA THR A 241 12.96 26.42 0.34
C THR A 241 12.65 25.08 -0.34
N PRO A 242 11.47 24.45 -0.13
CA PRO A 242 11.09 23.22 -0.81
C PRO A 242 10.81 23.55 -2.28
N VAL A 243 11.87 23.72 -3.06
CA VAL A 243 11.80 23.75 -4.51
C VAL A 243 11.32 22.36 -4.90
N ARG A 244 10.24 22.29 -5.68
CA ARG A 244 9.76 21.10 -6.40
C ARG A 244 10.93 20.49 -7.17
N ALA A 245 11.74 19.66 -6.53
CA ALA A 245 12.76 18.88 -7.20
C ALA A 245 12.03 17.73 -7.89
N ASN A 246 11.76 17.89 -9.18
CA ASN A 246 11.46 16.76 -10.06
C ASN A 246 12.69 15.84 -10.04
N GLN A 247 12.74 14.89 -9.10
CA GLN A 247 13.84 13.92 -9.11
C GLN A 247 13.62 12.99 -10.33
N ASP A 248 14.31 13.21 -11.44
CA ASP A 248 14.12 12.38 -12.60
C ASP A 248 14.79 11.02 -12.40
N LEU A 249 13.99 9.96 -12.64
CA LEU A 249 14.50 8.60 -12.71
C LEU A 249 15.15 8.42 -14.07
N ARG A 250 16.43 8.05 -14.11
CA ARG A 250 17.15 7.81 -15.36
C ARG A 250 17.57 6.36 -15.43
N GLU A 251 17.17 5.67 -16.50
CA GLU A 251 17.68 4.33 -16.78
C GLU A 251 19.16 4.44 -17.18
N GLU A 252 20.02 3.85 -16.37
CA GLU A 252 21.47 3.85 -16.59
C GLU A 252 21.89 2.64 -17.42
N PHE A 253 21.27 1.48 -17.14
CA PHE A 253 21.64 0.22 -17.78
C PHE A 253 20.46 -0.76 -17.84
N GLU A 254 20.42 -1.57 -18.89
CA GLU A 254 19.53 -2.73 -19.03
C GLU A 254 20.35 -3.91 -19.54
N GLU A 255 20.22 -5.06 -18.88
CA GLU A 255 20.95 -6.27 -19.21
C GLU A 255 20.00 -7.47 -19.31
N ALA A 256 20.11 -8.21 -20.41
CA ALA A 256 19.33 -9.43 -20.62
C ALA A 256 19.83 -10.56 -19.70
N ALA A 257 18.90 -11.19 -19.00
CA ALA A 257 19.16 -12.36 -18.17
C ALA A 257 19.43 -13.60 -19.03
N ASN A 258 20.28 -14.50 -18.56
CA ASN A 258 20.57 -15.76 -19.27
C ASN A 258 19.47 -16.83 -19.04
N GLY A 259 18.45 -16.53 -18.25
CA GLY A 259 17.31 -17.40 -17.92
C GLY A 259 16.22 -16.61 -17.18
N GLY A 260 15.05 -17.24 -16.96
CA GLY A 260 13.92 -16.64 -16.25
C GLY A 260 14.29 -16.27 -14.81
N ILE A 261 14.49 -14.99 -14.51
CA ILE A 261 14.73 -14.49 -13.16
C ILE A 261 13.49 -14.77 -12.31
N GLN A 262 13.69 -15.38 -11.14
CA GLN A 262 12.64 -15.66 -10.15
C GLN A 262 12.83 -14.87 -8.85
N SER A 263 14.06 -14.50 -8.51
CA SER A 263 14.34 -13.61 -7.38
C SER A 263 15.69 -12.89 -7.54
N LEU A 264 15.86 -11.84 -6.75
CA LEU A 264 17.06 -11.00 -6.73
C LEU A 264 17.70 -11.06 -5.34
N ALA A 265 19.01 -11.34 -5.29
CA ALA A 265 19.81 -11.20 -4.07
C ALA A 265 20.87 -10.12 -4.27
N LEU A 266 20.58 -8.91 -3.80
CA LEU A 266 21.52 -7.80 -3.86
C LEU A 266 22.61 -7.95 -2.81
N GLY A 267 23.86 -7.89 -3.25
CA GLY A 267 25.02 -7.76 -2.36
C GLY A 267 25.29 -6.31 -2.02
N ALA A 268 25.76 -6.08 -0.80
CA ALA A 268 26.37 -4.84 -0.37
C ALA A 268 27.87 -4.80 -0.73
N LEU A 269 28.53 -5.94 -0.98
CA LEU A 269 29.88 -5.99 -1.55
C LEU A 269 29.83 -5.94 -3.08
N ASP A 270 30.83 -6.49 -3.76
CA ASP A 270 31.10 -6.21 -5.17
C ASP A 270 30.11 -6.84 -6.16
N ASN A 271 29.30 -7.81 -5.73
CA ASN A 271 28.45 -8.60 -6.63
C ASN A 271 27.02 -8.69 -6.12
N SER A 272 26.08 -8.78 -7.05
CA SER A 272 24.69 -9.18 -6.82
C SER A 272 24.36 -10.42 -7.65
N PHE A 273 23.25 -11.05 -7.34
CA PHE A 273 22.92 -12.37 -7.87
C PHE A 273 21.48 -12.40 -8.39
N LEU A 274 21.33 -12.78 -9.66
CA LEU A 274 20.04 -13.05 -10.28
C LEU A 274 19.77 -14.55 -10.14
N VAL A 275 18.76 -14.91 -9.36
CA VAL A 275 18.38 -16.30 -9.13
C VAL A 275 17.29 -16.65 -10.14
N GLY A 276 17.59 -17.55 -11.06
CA GLY A 276 16.65 -17.99 -12.09
C GLY A 276 16.43 -19.49 -12.10
N ASP A 277 15.63 -19.97 -13.05
CA ASP A 277 15.18 -21.37 -13.09
C ASP A 277 16.30 -22.40 -13.27
N SER A 278 17.36 -22.04 -14.00
CA SER A 278 18.46 -22.95 -14.33
C SER A 278 19.69 -22.78 -13.43
N GLY A 279 19.74 -21.71 -12.65
CA GLY A 279 20.93 -21.36 -11.89
C GLY A 279 20.96 -19.92 -11.40
N ILE A 280 22.14 -19.51 -10.96
CA ILE A 280 22.40 -18.18 -10.39
C ILE A 280 23.40 -17.47 -11.28
N GLN A 281 23.00 -16.30 -11.79
CA GLN A 281 23.86 -15.41 -12.56
C GLN A 281 24.45 -14.35 -11.63
N VAL A 282 25.79 -14.27 -11.60
CA VAL A 282 26.50 -13.21 -10.88
C VAL A 282 26.56 -11.96 -11.77
N VAL A 283 26.28 -10.80 -11.18
CA VAL A 283 26.42 -9.48 -11.80
C VAL A 283 27.20 -8.56 -10.88
N LYS A 284 27.93 -7.61 -11.44
CA LYS A 284 28.80 -6.73 -10.65
C LYS A 284 28.06 -5.45 -10.25
N ASN A 285 28.35 -4.99 -9.03
CA ASN A 285 27.78 -3.77 -8.48
C ASN A 285 28.65 -2.55 -8.80
N PHE A 286 28.02 -1.50 -9.31
CA PHE A 286 28.63 -0.21 -9.61
C PHE A 286 27.77 0.94 -9.07
N SER A 287 28.32 2.15 -9.05
CA SER A 287 27.60 3.35 -8.60
C SER A 287 26.42 3.75 -9.48
N ASN A 288 26.38 3.26 -10.72
CA ASN A 288 25.28 3.50 -11.66
C ASN A 288 24.35 2.28 -11.81
N GLY A 289 24.52 1.24 -11.01
CA GLY A 289 23.67 0.06 -11.06
C GLY A 289 24.42 -1.26 -11.01
N ILE A 290 23.70 -2.32 -11.29
CA ILE A 290 24.27 -3.65 -11.52
C ILE A 290 24.39 -3.90 -13.02
N HIS A 291 25.58 -4.32 -13.45
CA HIS A 291 25.83 -4.72 -14.83
C HIS A 291 27.07 -5.61 -14.96
N GLY A 292 27.18 -6.25 -16.11
CA GLY A 292 28.30 -7.11 -16.48
C GLY A 292 28.03 -8.56 -16.10
N LYS A 293 27.78 -9.40 -17.11
CA LYS A 293 27.65 -10.86 -16.96
C LYS A 293 28.91 -11.45 -16.34
N GLY A 294 28.81 -11.83 -15.07
CA GLY A 294 29.80 -12.61 -14.36
C GLY A 294 29.62 -14.11 -14.59
N VAL A 295 30.09 -14.90 -13.63
CA VAL A 295 29.98 -16.36 -13.65
C VAL A 295 28.52 -16.79 -13.54
N PHE A 296 28.16 -17.87 -14.24
CA PHE A 296 26.86 -18.53 -14.10
C PHE A 296 27.03 -19.87 -13.37
N VAL A 297 26.31 -20.04 -12.27
CA VAL A 297 26.29 -21.28 -11.50
C VAL A 297 25.04 -22.07 -11.87
N ASN A 298 25.20 -23.16 -12.61
CA ASN A 298 24.09 -24.06 -12.94
C ASN A 298 23.71 -24.90 -11.72
N PHE A 299 22.41 -25.09 -11.47
CA PHE A 299 21.96 -26.06 -10.48
C PHE A 299 22.31 -27.51 -10.88
N ASN A 300 22.36 -27.81 -12.18
CA ASN A 300 22.56 -29.18 -12.70
C ASN A 300 24.03 -29.60 -12.95
N GLY A 301 25.00 -28.96 -12.31
CA GLY A 301 26.44 -29.17 -12.56
C GLY A 301 27.06 -30.47 -12.01
N GLY A 302 26.28 -31.38 -11.45
CA GLY A 302 26.74 -32.67 -10.93
C GLY A 302 25.97 -33.83 -11.56
N ASN A 303 26.63 -34.98 -11.69
CA ASN A 303 26.14 -36.21 -12.33
C ASN A 303 24.96 -36.89 -11.57
N TYR A 304 23.97 -36.12 -11.11
CA TYR A 304 22.81 -36.56 -10.34
C TYR A 304 21.72 -37.09 -11.27
N ARG A 305 21.97 -38.26 -11.84
CA ARG A 305 20.97 -39.00 -12.64
C ARG A 305 19.92 -39.72 -11.78
N ASN A 306 19.84 -39.48 -10.47
CA ASN A 306 19.00 -40.27 -9.57
C ASN A 306 18.53 -39.59 -8.26
N SER A 307 18.33 -38.27 -8.22
CA SER A 307 17.55 -37.65 -7.13
C SER A 307 16.27 -37.03 -7.69
N SER A 308 15.17 -37.76 -7.55
CA SER A 308 13.83 -37.42 -8.04
C SER A 308 13.18 -36.22 -7.34
N ASN A 309 13.91 -35.46 -6.52
CA ASN A 309 13.41 -34.28 -5.82
C ASN A 309 13.89 -32.94 -6.40
N MET A 310 14.79 -32.95 -7.39
CA MET A 310 15.30 -31.74 -8.06
C MET A 310 14.58 -31.43 -9.38
N MET A 311 13.39 -32.01 -9.58
CA MET A 311 12.46 -31.60 -10.62
C MET A 311 11.34 -30.80 -9.97
N ASN A 312 11.43 -29.46 -10.04
CA ASN A 312 10.32 -28.48 -10.10
C ASN A 312 10.30 -27.30 -9.09
N SER A 313 11.36 -26.99 -8.32
CA SER A 313 11.33 -25.75 -7.52
C SER A 313 12.59 -24.88 -7.59
N THR A 314 12.49 -23.80 -8.36
CA THR A 314 13.45 -22.69 -8.36
C THR A 314 13.51 -22.04 -6.96
N PRO A 315 14.70 -21.76 -6.40
CA PRO A 315 14.82 -21.06 -5.13
C PRO A 315 14.11 -19.70 -5.19
N LYS A 316 13.11 -19.50 -4.31
CA LYS A 316 12.39 -18.22 -4.19
C LYS A 316 13.00 -17.30 -3.13
N LYS A 317 13.88 -17.83 -2.26
CA LYS A 317 14.61 -17.04 -1.27
C LYS A 317 16.09 -17.38 -1.33
N ALA A 318 16.90 -16.32 -1.47
CA ALA A 318 18.35 -16.37 -1.38
C ALA A 318 18.81 -15.42 -0.28
N LEU A 319 19.60 -15.91 0.68
CA LEU A 319 20.10 -15.15 1.82
C LEU A 319 21.63 -15.14 1.80
N LEU A 320 22.21 -13.95 1.62
CA LEU A 320 23.66 -13.75 1.64
C LEU A 320 24.19 -13.62 3.06
N MET A 321 25.32 -14.28 3.34
CA MET A 321 25.95 -14.29 4.66
C MET A 321 27.48 -14.43 4.57
N ARG A 322 28.19 -14.28 5.70
CA ARG A 322 29.65 -14.44 5.82
C ARG A 322 30.41 -13.52 4.89
N ALA A 323 30.15 -12.22 4.99
CA ALA A 323 30.69 -11.23 4.06
C ALA A 323 30.46 -11.63 2.60
N GLU A 324 29.25 -12.13 2.31
CA GLU A 324 28.79 -12.52 0.96
C GLU A 324 29.64 -13.60 0.27
N THR A 325 30.34 -14.43 1.05
CA THR A 325 31.03 -15.63 0.55
C THR A 325 30.08 -16.83 0.45
N ASN A 326 28.97 -16.81 1.20
CA ASN A 326 28.00 -17.88 1.25
C ASN A 326 26.60 -17.37 0.93
N MET A 327 25.81 -18.21 0.26
CA MET A 327 24.40 -17.99 -0.01
C MET A 327 23.57 -19.18 0.46
N LEU A 328 22.55 -18.92 1.27
CA LEU A 328 21.54 -19.92 1.62
C LEU A 328 20.39 -19.83 0.62
N LEU A 329 20.04 -20.96 0.02
CA LEU A 329 18.98 -21.09 -0.97
C LEU A 329 17.85 -21.91 -0.37
N MET A 330 16.64 -21.36 -0.43
CA MET A 330 15.43 -22.02 0.04
C MET A 330 14.41 -22.04 -1.10
N SER A 331 14.04 -23.25 -1.54
CA SER A 331 13.08 -23.49 -2.60
C SER A 331 11.75 -23.98 -2.04
N PRO A 332 10.66 -23.21 -2.13
CA PRO A 332 9.33 -23.72 -1.76
C PRO A 332 8.95 -24.87 -2.70
N VAL A 333 8.25 -25.88 -2.19
CA VAL A 333 7.84 -27.04 -3.00
C VAL A 333 6.81 -26.63 -4.07
N SER A 334 5.95 -25.66 -3.74
CA SER A 334 5.06 -24.95 -4.68
C SER A 334 4.47 -23.71 -4.01
N GLU A 335 3.74 -22.86 -4.73
CA GLU A 335 3.01 -21.74 -4.11
C GLU A 335 1.96 -22.19 -3.09
N ALA A 336 1.35 -23.36 -3.32
CA ALA A 336 0.41 -23.98 -2.38
C ALA A 336 1.09 -24.63 -1.17
N LYS A 337 2.41 -24.89 -1.24
CA LYS A 337 3.24 -25.43 -0.16
C LYS A 337 4.47 -24.55 0.02
N PRO A 338 4.31 -23.36 0.63
CA PRO A 338 5.38 -22.38 0.79
C PRO A 338 6.44 -22.80 1.82
N HIS A 339 6.19 -23.90 2.54
CA HIS A 339 7.03 -24.43 3.60
C HIS A 339 8.09 -25.39 3.05
N THR A 340 9.30 -25.25 3.56
CA THR A 340 10.48 -26.05 3.19
C THR A 340 11.03 -26.78 4.40
N ASN A 341 11.62 -27.96 4.19
CA ASN A 341 12.17 -28.80 5.26
C ASN A 341 13.69 -28.63 5.43
N GLY A 342 14.30 -27.79 4.61
CA GLY A 342 15.75 -27.61 4.55
C GLY A 342 16.17 -26.46 3.65
N LEU A 343 17.48 -26.27 3.55
CA LEU A 343 18.10 -25.24 2.72
C LEU A 343 19.40 -25.76 2.10
N HIS A 344 19.81 -25.18 0.97
CA HIS A 344 21.10 -25.46 0.37
C HIS A 344 22.06 -24.31 0.66
N GLN A 345 23.29 -24.63 1.05
CA GLN A 345 24.36 -23.67 1.20
C GLN A 345 25.24 -23.70 -0.06
N LEU A 346 25.18 -22.62 -0.82
CA LEU A 346 26.04 -22.34 -1.95
C LEU A 346 27.26 -21.56 -1.46
N ASP A 347 28.45 -22.09 -1.74
CA ASP A 347 29.69 -21.35 -1.63
C ASP A 347 29.88 -20.52 -2.90
N ILE A 348 29.91 -19.20 -2.77
CA ILE A 348 29.90 -18.26 -3.90
C ILE A 348 31.25 -18.29 -4.63
N GLU A 349 32.35 -18.43 -3.89
CA GLU A 349 33.71 -18.44 -4.46
C GLU A 349 33.94 -19.65 -5.37
N THR A 350 33.51 -20.84 -4.95
CA THR A 350 33.64 -22.06 -5.76
C THR A 350 32.45 -22.31 -6.69
N GLY A 351 31.32 -21.63 -6.48
CA GLY A 351 30.08 -21.81 -7.23
C GLY A 351 29.45 -23.20 -7.03
N LYS A 352 29.66 -23.83 -5.87
CA LYS A 352 29.17 -25.20 -5.58
C LYS A 352 28.28 -25.22 -4.35
N ILE A 353 27.26 -26.08 -4.39
CA ILE A 353 26.50 -26.44 -3.19
C ILE A 353 27.42 -27.27 -2.31
N VAL A 354 27.80 -26.71 -1.16
CA VAL A 354 28.74 -27.34 -0.22
C VAL A 354 28.02 -28.11 0.87
N THR A 355 26.73 -27.81 1.12
CA THR A 355 25.95 -28.47 2.17
C THR A 355 24.45 -28.37 1.89
N GLU A 356 23.73 -29.45 2.19
CA GLU A 356 22.27 -29.46 2.26
C GLU A 356 21.84 -29.65 3.72
N TRP A 357 21.20 -28.62 4.28
CA TRP A 357 20.80 -28.55 5.67
C TRP A 357 19.35 -28.98 5.86
N ARG A 358 19.05 -29.72 6.93
CA ARG A 358 17.66 -29.95 7.37
C ARG A 358 17.29 -29.11 8.58
N PHE A 359 16.02 -28.73 8.67
CA PHE A 359 15.44 -28.13 9.86
C PHE A 359 14.89 -29.23 10.77
N GLU A 360 15.47 -29.38 11.96
CA GLU A 360 15.00 -30.33 12.97
C GLU A 360 14.95 -29.66 14.34
N LYS A 361 13.99 -30.05 15.16
CA LYS A 361 13.96 -29.68 16.56
C LYS A 361 13.59 -30.89 17.40
N ASP A 362 14.40 -31.19 18.41
CA ASP A 362 14.18 -32.28 19.36
C ASP A 362 13.95 -33.65 18.67
N GLY A 363 14.70 -33.96 17.60
CA GLY A 363 14.56 -35.22 16.85
C GLY A 363 13.39 -35.24 15.86
N THR A 364 12.68 -34.13 15.68
CA THR A 364 11.52 -34.03 14.78
C THR A 364 11.81 -33.04 13.66
N ASP A 365 11.62 -33.47 12.42
CA ASP A 365 11.70 -32.60 11.25
C ASP A 365 10.64 -31.49 11.35
N ILE A 366 11.06 -30.26 11.08
CA ILE A 366 10.18 -29.10 11.06
C ILE A 366 10.36 -28.31 9.76
N THR A 367 9.42 -27.43 9.49
CA THR A 367 9.41 -26.63 8.27
C THR A 367 9.70 -25.16 8.54
N MET A 368 10.22 -24.47 7.54
CA MET A 368 10.36 -23.02 7.50
C MET A 368 9.66 -22.44 6.28
N LYS A 369 9.03 -21.29 6.48
CA LYS A 369 8.36 -20.50 5.45
C LYS A 369 9.23 -19.38 4.93
N ASP A 370 10.00 -18.75 5.82
CA ASP A 370 10.91 -17.66 5.47
C ASP A 370 12.17 -17.69 6.36
N ILE A 371 13.25 -17.12 5.84
CA ILE A 371 14.52 -16.95 6.53
C ILE A 371 15.05 -15.52 6.35
N THR A 372 15.77 -15.01 7.34
CA THR A 372 16.41 -13.69 7.25
C THR A 372 17.65 -13.61 8.13
N ASN A 373 18.46 -12.59 7.90
CA ASN A 373 19.68 -12.32 8.67
C ASN A 373 19.34 -11.85 10.09
N ASP A 374 20.24 -12.15 11.04
CA ASP A 374 20.05 -11.81 12.46
C ASP A 374 19.85 -10.31 12.72
N SER A 375 20.46 -9.48 11.88
CA SER A 375 20.23 -8.03 11.82
C SER A 375 20.38 -7.54 10.39
N LYS A 376 19.93 -6.32 10.10
CA LYS A 376 20.01 -5.70 8.77
C LYS A 376 21.44 -5.62 8.21
N GLY A 377 22.45 -5.60 9.09
CA GLY A 377 23.88 -5.58 8.72
C GLY A 377 24.59 -6.94 8.77
N ALA A 378 23.94 -8.01 9.26
CA ALA A 378 24.62 -9.30 9.50
C ALA A 378 25.08 -10.02 8.22
N GLN A 379 24.58 -9.61 7.04
CA GLN A 379 25.08 -10.06 5.74
C GLN A 379 26.60 -9.83 5.60
N LEU A 380 27.09 -8.70 6.12
CA LEU A 380 28.47 -8.24 6.00
C LEU A 380 29.41 -8.84 7.05
N ASP A 381 28.88 -9.53 8.07
CA ASP A 381 29.69 -10.13 9.13
C ASP A 381 30.39 -11.41 8.61
N PRO A 382 31.72 -11.45 8.50
CA PRO A 382 32.44 -12.64 8.05
C PRO A 382 32.33 -13.82 9.02
N SER A 383 32.04 -13.55 10.30
CA SER A 383 31.88 -14.56 11.34
C SER A 383 30.46 -15.10 11.47
N GLY A 384 29.52 -14.58 10.65
CA GLY A 384 28.12 -14.95 10.66
C GLY A 384 27.92 -16.47 10.54
N SER A 385 27.26 -17.06 11.52
CA SER A 385 26.95 -18.50 11.53
C SER A 385 25.52 -18.81 11.93
N THR A 386 24.73 -17.77 12.18
CA THR A 386 23.34 -17.88 12.60
C THR A 386 22.46 -17.06 11.68
N PHE A 387 21.19 -17.47 11.60
CA PHE A 387 20.16 -16.75 10.88
C PHE A 387 18.80 -17.06 11.52
N LEU A 388 17.79 -16.26 11.20
CA LEU A 388 16.45 -16.45 11.74
C LEU A 388 15.58 -17.24 10.79
N GLY A 389 14.68 -18.07 11.35
CA GLY A 389 13.68 -18.82 10.64
C GLY A 389 12.27 -18.51 11.15
N LEU A 390 11.33 -18.37 10.21
CA LEU A 390 9.93 -18.12 10.46
C LEU A 390 9.07 -19.25 9.87
N ASP A 391 8.06 -19.65 10.62
CA ASP A 391 6.93 -20.49 10.17
C ASP A 391 5.63 -19.90 10.74
N ASN A 392 4.46 -20.37 10.30
CA ASN A 392 3.14 -19.83 10.66
C ASN A 392 2.94 -19.64 12.18
N ASN A 393 3.54 -20.51 13.00
CA ASN A 393 3.50 -20.40 14.46
C ASN A 393 4.86 -20.58 15.13
N ARG A 394 5.95 -20.21 14.44
CA ARG A 394 7.31 -20.39 14.97
C ARG A 394 8.19 -19.21 14.58
N LEU A 395 8.97 -18.75 15.54
CA LEU A 395 10.06 -17.81 15.32
C LEU A 395 11.29 -18.36 16.03
N CYS A 396 12.38 -18.55 15.30
CA CYS A 396 13.58 -19.19 15.81
C CYS A 396 14.85 -18.67 15.17
N ARG A 397 15.97 -19.03 15.79
CA ARG A 397 17.33 -18.80 15.32
C ARG A 397 18.01 -20.14 15.12
N TRP A 398 18.52 -20.33 13.92
CA TRP A 398 19.33 -21.46 13.52
C TRP A 398 20.81 -21.12 13.64
N ASP A 399 21.62 -22.13 13.99
CA ASP A 399 23.07 -22.06 14.00
C ASP A 399 23.65 -23.14 13.08
N MET A 400 24.49 -22.70 12.16
CA MET A 400 25.14 -23.54 11.15
C MET A 400 26.45 -24.16 11.64
N ARG A 401 26.92 -23.81 12.84
CA ARG A 401 28.10 -24.45 13.42
C ARG A 401 27.73 -25.85 13.84
N ASP A 402 28.35 -26.85 13.21
CA ASP A 402 28.24 -28.23 13.67
C ASP A 402 29.04 -28.41 14.98
N ARG A 403 28.39 -28.88 16.03
CA ARG A 403 29.04 -29.18 17.32
C ARG A 403 29.80 -30.51 17.30
N ASN A 404 29.50 -31.38 16.35
CA ASN A 404 30.01 -32.75 16.26
C ASN A 404 31.13 -32.91 15.21
N GLY A 405 31.43 -31.86 14.44
CA GLY A 405 32.59 -31.80 13.54
C GLY A 405 32.57 -32.82 12.41
N ILE A 406 31.42 -33.07 11.79
CA ILE A 406 31.30 -34.08 10.73
C ILE A 406 31.74 -33.48 9.39
N VAL A 407 32.78 -34.08 8.79
CA VAL A 407 33.16 -33.84 7.40
C VAL A 407 32.16 -34.56 6.50
N GLN A 408 31.43 -33.82 5.67
CA GLN A 408 30.49 -34.39 4.71
C GLN A 408 31.23 -35.14 3.60
N ASN A 409 30.77 -36.36 3.31
CA ASN A 409 31.02 -37.03 2.04
C ASN A 409 29.73 -36.95 1.22
N LEU A 410 29.63 -35.97 0.33
CA LEU A 410 28.52 -35.75 -0.62
C LEU A 410 28.28 -36.90 -1.63
N VAL A 411 28.91 -38.06 -1.42
CA VAL A 411 28.95 -39.20 -2.34
C VAL A 411 28.08 -40.37 -1.86
N ASN A 412 27.67 -40.41 -0.57
CA ASN A 412 26.83 -41.49 -0.02
C ASN A 412 25.46 -40.96 0.47
N ASP A 413 24.46 -41.20 -0.36
CA ASP A 413 23.12 -40.56 -0.40
C ASP A 413 22.12 -40.93 0.72
N SER A 414 22.52 -41.47 1.88
CA SER A 414 21.49 -41.98 2.83
C SER A 414 21.78 -42.02 4.33
N ILE A 415 22.88 -41.44 4.88
CA ILE A 415 23.15 -41.58 6.33
C ILE A 415 23.43 -40.26 7.09
N SER A 416 23.69 -39.10 6.48
CA SER A 416 23.96 -37.88 7.28
C SER A 416 23.77 -36.58 6.50
N THR A 417 22.53 -36.19 6.19
CA THR A 417 22.24 -34.78 5.88
C THR A 417 22.37 -33.98 7.17
N PRO A 418 23.25 -32.97 7.27
CA PRO A 418 23.46 -32.23 8.50
C PRO A 418 22.20 -31.48 8.93
N VAL A 419 21.99 -31.46 10.24
CA VAL A 419 20.85 -30.82 10.88
C VAL A 419 21.28 -29.47 11.44
N LEU A 420 20.52 -28.42 11.16
CA LEU A 420 20.75 -27.11 11.74
C LEU A 420 20.48 -27.13 13.25
N ASN A 421 21.35 -26.45 14.01
CA ASN A 421 21.19 -26.39 15.45
C ASN A 421 20.16 -25.32 15.84
N TRP A 422 19.15 -25.72 16.62
CA TRP A 422 18.22 -24.77 17.24
C TRP A 422 18.94 -23.96 18.33
N ALA A 423 19.30 -22.71 18.03
CA ALA A 423 20.01 -21.85 18.99
C ALA A 423 19.05 -21.16 19.97
N GLN A 424 17.95 -20.62 19.45
CA GLN A 424 16.94 -19.90 20.22
C GLN A 424 15.61 -19.96 19.48
N GLY A 425 14.50 -19.76 20.19
CA GLY A 425 13.22 -19.54 19.52
C GLY A 425 12.03 -19.97 20.36
N HIS A 426 10.86 -19.88 19.74
CA HIS A 426 9.62 -20.31 20.33
C HIS A 426 8.67 -20.91 19.29
N GLN A 427 7.98 -21.98 19.69
CA GLN A 427 6.84 -22.54 18.98
C GLN A 427 5.59 -22.07 19.72
N PHE A 428 4.77 -21.27 19.06
CA PHE A 428 3.49 -20.82 19.59
C PHE A 428 2.46 -21.94 19.41
N SER A 429 1.50 -22.01 20.35
CA SER A 429 0.50 -23.08 20.37
C SER A 429 -0.30 -23.10 19.07
N ARG A 430 -0.99 -22.02 18.72
CA ARG A 430 -1.63 -21.71 17.42
C ARG A 430 -2.00 -20.21 17.36
N GLY A 431 -2.38 -19.72 16.18
CA GLY A 431 -3.10 -18.45 16.02
C GLY A 431 -2.23 -17.21 15.84
N THR A 432 -0.91 -17.36 15.72
CA THR A 432 -0.04 -16.23 15.35
C THR A 432 -0.06 -15.95 13.85
N ASN A 433 -0.27 -16.99 13.03
CA ASN A 433 -0.41 -16.92 11.58
C ASN A 433 0.67 -16.03 10.92
N PHE A 434 1.92 -16.22 11.32
CA PHE A 434 3.04 -15.44 10.77
C PHE A 434 3.18 -15.65 9.27
N GLN A 435 3.47 -14.56 8.57
CA GLN A 435 3.56 -14.52 7.12
C GLN A 435 4.96 -14.13 6.66
N CYS A 436 5.51 -13.06 7.22
CA CYS A 436 6.77 -12.45 6.82
C CYS A 436 7.44 -11.76 8.02
N PHE A 437 8.73 -11.49 7.92
CA PHE A 437 9.51 -10.85 8.99
C PHE A 437 10.78 -10.17 8.49
N ALA A 438 11.24 -9.19 9.24
CA ALA A 438 12.48 -8.45 8.98
C ALA A 438 13.18 -8.09 10.29
N THR A 439 14.44 -7.67 10.19
CA THR A 439 15.27 -7.30 11.35
C THR A 439 15.79 -5.87 11.25
N THR A 440 15.89 -5.22 12.40
CA THR A 440 16.55 -3.91 12.56
C THR A 440 18.07 -4.07 12.58
N GLY A 441 18.80 -2.95 12.61
CA GLY A 441 20.26 -2.95 12.74
C GLY A 441 20.76 -3.57 14.06
N ASP A 442 20.00 -3.42 15.15
CA ASP A 442 20.33 -4.05 16.44
C ASP A 442 19.88 -5.53 16.54
N GLY A 443 19.12 -6.02 15.56
CA GLY A 443 18.62 -7.40 15.49
C GLY A 443 17.25 -7.64 16.15
N SER A 444 16.53 -6.57 16.49
CA SER A 444 15.12 -6.67 16.87
C SER A 444 14.29 -7.12 15.66
N ILE A 445 13.17 -7.81 15.91
CA ILE A 445 12.45 -8.55 14.86
C ILE A 445 11.04 -8.00 14.73
N VAL A 446 10.66 -7.60 13.52
CA VAL A 446 9.27 -7.29 13.16
C VAL A 446 8.67 -8.49 12.42
N VAL A 447 7.44 -8.87 12.78
CA VAL A 447 6.74 -10.00 12.15
C VAL A 447 5.35 -9.56 11.72
N GLY A 448 5.05 -9.71 10.42
CA GLY A 448 3.72 -9.54 9.84
C GLY A 448 2.94 -10.85 9.82
N SER A 449 1.63 -10.78 9.98
CA SER A 449 0.73 -11.94 10.04
C SER A 449 -0.38 -11.88 8.98
N LEU A 450 -0.94 -13.06 8.68
CA LEU A 450 -2.07 -13.22 7.77
C LEU A 450 -3.34 -12.49 8.24
N ASP A 451 -3.50 -12.27 9.55
CA ASP A 451 -4.62 -11.50 10.13
C ASP A 451 -4.39 -9.98 10.11
N GLY A 452 -3.37 -9.51 9.38
CA GLY A 452 -3.03 -8.10 9.24
C GLY A 452 -2.24 -7.51 10.41
N LYS A 453 -1.97 -8.29 11.47
CA LYS A 453 -1.25 -7.78 12.65
C LYS A 453 0.26 -7.70 12.40
N ILE A 454 0.89 -6.72 13.04
CA ILE A 454 2.35 -6.55 13.05
C ILE A 454 2.85 -6.65 14.50
N ARG A 455 3.79 -7.56 14.77
CA ARG A 455 4.31 -7.83 16.11
C ARG A 455 5.81 -7.51 16.20
N LEU A 456 6.19 -6.83 17.26
CA LEU A 456 7.58 -6.39 17.51
C LEU A 456 8.20 -7.23 18.63
N TYR A 457 9.29 -7.92 18.32
CA TYR A 457 10.05 -8.73 19.26
C TYR A 457 11.42 -8.08 19.52
N SER A 458 11.82 -8.02 20.78
CA SER A 458 13.16 -7.56 21.15
C SER A 458 14.20 -8.63 20.82
N ILE A 459 15.45 -8.21 20.62
CA ILE A 459 16.63 -9.09 20.48
C ILE A 459 16.73 -10.19 21.56
N ASN A 460 16.28 -9.87 22.78
CA ASN A 460 16.45 -10.73 23.95
C ASN A 460 15.42 -11.86 24.03
N SER A 461 14.29 -11.76 23.32
CA SER A 461 13.20 -12.72 23.46
C SER A 461 12.29 -12.78 22.24
N MET A 462 12.18 -13.99 21.68
CA MET A 462 11.23 -14.36 20.62
C MET A 462 9.94 -14.99 21.17
N ARG A 463 9.77 -15.04 22.50
CA ARG A 463 8.60 -15.70 23.13
C ARG A 463 7.38 -14.79 23.22
N GLN A 464 7.60 -13.49 23.40
CA GLN A 464 6.52 -12.53 23.57
C GLN A 464 6.89 -11.23 22.87
N ALA A 465 5.98 -10.76 22.00
CA ALA A 465 6.09 -9.46 21.38
C ALA A 465 5.99 -8.36 22.45
N LYS A 466 6.83 -7.34 22.35
CA LYS A 466 6.76 -6.14 23.19
C LYS A 466 5.57 -5.27 22.81
N THR A 467 5.30 -5.15 21.51
CA THR A 467 4.14 -4.42 20.98
C THR A 467 3.52 -5.24 19.84
N ALA A 468 2.19 -5.19 19.72
CA ALA A 468 1.45 -5.84 18.64
C ALA A 468 0.40 -4.87 18.10
N PHE A 469 0.63 -4.40 16.87
CA PHE A 469 -0.29 -3.52 16.17
C PHE A 469 -1.46 -4.33 15.59
N PRO A 470 -2.71 -3.81 15.66
CA PRO A 470 -3.86 -4.44 15.03
C PRO A 470 -3.74 -4.36 13.50
N GLY A 471 -4.42 -5.26 12.80
CA GLY A 471 -4.55 -5.17 11.35
C GLY A 471 -5.71 -4.27 10.94
N LEU A 472 -5.62 -3.67 9.76
CA LEU A 472 -6.72 -2.93 9.12
C LEU A 472 -7.60 -3.85 8.23
N GLY A 473 -7.52 -5.16 8.45
CA GLY A 473 -8.32 -6.17 7.75
C GLY A 473 -7.73 -6.78 6.48
N SER A 474 -6.52 -6.38 6.08
CA SER A 474 -5.78 -7.04 4.99
C SER A 474 -4.56 -7.79 5.53
N PRO A 475 -4.19 -8.97 4.97
CA PRO A 475 -2.98 -9.68 5.34
C PRO A 475 -1.70 -8.85 5.12
N ILE A 476 -0.72 -9.03 6.01
CA ILE A 476 0.63 -8.49 5.79
C ILE A 476 1.45 -9.51 5.01
N THR A 477 1.69 -9.25 3.72
CA THR A 477 2.40 -10.17 2.81
C THR A 477 3.91 -10.02 2.88
N HIS A 478 4.41 -8.81 3.14
CA HIS A 478 5.82 -8.50 3.34
C HIS A 478 5.99 -7.41 4.42
N VAL A 479 7.11 -7.41 5.14
CA VAL A 479 7.48 -6.33 6.08
C VAL A 479 8.93 -5.91 5.88
N ASP A 480 9.21 -4.65 6.11
CA ASP A 480 10.55 -4.11 6.25
C ASP A 480 10.61 -3.10 7.40
N VAL A 481 11.81 -2.79 7.89
CA VAL A 481 12.03 -1.89 9.01
C VAL A 481 13.30 -1.06 8.77
N THR A 482 13.29 0.20 9.20
CA THR A 482 14.49 1.04 9.14
C THR A 482 15.61 0.46 10.01
N TYR A 483 16.85 0.77 9.66
CA TYR A 483 18.03 0.28 10.39
C TYR A 483 17.95 0.62 11.89
N ASP A 484 17.46 1.81 12.23
CA ASP A 484 17.29 2.28 13.61
C ASP A 484 16.01 1.77 14.30
N GLY A 485 15.15 1.01 13.61
CA GLY A 485 13.92 0.45 14.16
C GLY A 485 12.83 1.47 14.47
N LYS A 486 12.92 2.71 13.97
CA LYS A 486 11.91 3.75 14.21
C LYS A 486 10.70 3.63 13.30
N TRP A 487 10.86 3.08 12.10
CA TRP A 487 9.80 3.01 11.11
C TRP A 487 9.63 1.59 10.59
N ILE A 488 8.37 1.17 10.52
CA ILE A 488 7.99 -0.14 10.01
C ILE A 488 7.15 0.07 8.75
N LEU A 489 7.44 -0.72 7.73
CA LEU A 489 6.68 -0.79 6.49
C LEU A 489 6.02 -2.16 6.38
N GLY A 490 4.69 -2.19 6.31
CA GLY A 490 3.92 -3.38 6.00
C GLY A 490 3.37 -3.33 4.58
N THR A 491 3.46 -4.43 3.85
CA THR A 491 2.87 -4.60 2.52
C THR A 491 1.57 -5.39 2.64
N THR A 492 0.51 -4.90 2.01
CA THR A 492 -0.75 -5.62 1.83
C THR A 492 -1.11 -5.61 0.34
N ASP A 493 -2.09 -6.41 -0.09
CA ASP A 493 -2.47 -6.47 -1.50
C ASP A 493 -2.85 -5.09 -2.09
N THR A 494 -3.47 -4.19 -1.32
CA THR A 494 -4.09 -2.95 -1.86
C THR A 494 -3.45 -1.66 -1.38
N TYR A 495 -2.59 -1.71 -0.36
CA TYR A 495 -1.90 -0.54 0.19
C TYR A 495 -0.64 -0.95 0.96
N LEU A 496 0.26 0.01 1.17
CA LEU A 496 1.34 -0.11 2.15
C LEU A 496 0.94 0.62 3.43
N ILE A 497 1.39 0.13 4.58
CA ILE A 497 1.19 0.76 5.88
C ILE A 497 2.53 1.14 6.49
N VAL A 498 2.69 2.41 6.84
CA VAL A 498 3.88 2.96 7.51
C VAL A 498 3.51 3.26 8.96
N ILE A 499 4.24 2.65 9.89
CA ILE A 499 4.02 2.79 11.32
C ILE A 499 5.24 3.44 11.97
N CYS A 500 5.02 4.51 12.73
CA CYS A 500 6.01 5.03 13.66
C CYS A 500 6.10 4.09 14.87
N ALA A 501 7.26 3.48 15.10
CA ALA A 501 7.51 2.61 16.24
C ALA A 501 8.01 3.38 17.47
N LEU A 502 8.14 4.70 17.40
CA LEU A 502 8.54 5.53 18.53
C LEU A 502 7.38 5.77 19.48
N PHE A 503 7.67 5.79 20.77
CA PHE A 503 6.75 6.26 21.79
C PHE A 503 7.52 6.86 22.96
N THR A 504 6.86 7.75 23.68
CA THR A 504 7.38 8.33 24.92
C THR A 504 6.86 7.52 26.11
N ASP A 505 7.77 6.95 26.90
CA ASP A 505 7.39 6.18 28.07
C ASP A 505 6.93 7.06 29.25
N LYS A 506 6.51 6.44 30.36
CA LYS A 506 6.07 7.17 31.56
C LYS A 506 7.16 8.02 32.21
N ALA A 507 8.44 7.73 31.92
CA ALA A 507 9.58 8.48 32.41
C ALA A 507 9.97 9.63 31.47
N GLY A 508 9.23 9.85 30.38
CA GLY A 508 9.54 10.88 29.39
C GLY A 508 10.65 10.49 28.41
N MET A 509 11.06 9.22 28.39
CA MET A 509 12.12 8.74 27.51
C MET A 509 11.53 8.18 26.21
N THR A 510 12.02 8.65 25.07
CA THR A 510 11.67 8.11 23.76
C THR A 510 12.28 6.72 23.57
N LYS A 511 11.45 5.75 23.23
CA LYS A 511 11.84 4.35 22.98
C LYS A 511 11.16 3.82 21.72
N THR A 512 11.69 2.72 21.19
CA THR A 512 11.02 1.97 20.12
C THR A 512 10.08 0.92 20.71
N GLY A 513 9.02 0.57 19.99
CA GLY A 513 8.07 -0.49 20.34
C GLY A 513 8.68 -1.89 20.43
N PHE A 514 9.93 -2.06 19.96
CA PHE A 514 10.75 -3.26 20.17
C PHE A 514 11.29 -3.38 21.59
N ASN A 515 11.42 -2.25 22.31
CA ASN A 515 12.02 -2.16 23.64
C ASN A 515 11.00 -1.92 24.76
N GLY A 516 9.73 -1.71 24.42
CA GLY A 516 8.66 -1.53 25.40
C GLY A 516 7.27 -1.62 24.78
N ARG A 517 6.25 -1.69 25.65
CA ARG A 517 4.85 -1.60 25.25
C ARG A 517 4.53 -0.14 24.97
N MET A 518 4.12 0.17 23.74
CA MET A 518 3.85 1.55 23.33
C MET A 518 2.63 2.17 24.03
N GLY A 519 1.63 1.35 24.40
CA GLY A 519 0.40 1.84 25.02
C GLY A 519 -0.44 2.68 24.05
N ASN A 520 -1.14 3.69 24.55
CA ASN A 520 -2.16 4.44 23.82
C ASN A 520 -1.71 5.80 23.26
N ARG A 521 -0.50 6.26 23.57
CA ARG A 521 0.07 7.50 23.03
C ARG A 521 0.96 7.16 21.84
N ILE A 522 0.30 6.80 20.75
CA ILE A 522 0.95 6.38 19.52
C ILE A 522 0.39 7.19 18.35
N ALA A 523 1.21 7.38 17.34
CA ALA A 523 0.77 7.99 16.11
C ALA A 523 -0.13 7.04 15.30
N ALA A 524 -1.08 7.61 14.57
CA ALA A 524 -1.80 6.86 13.56
C ALA A 524 -0.84 6.48 12.42
N PRO A 525 -1.01 5.28 11.81
CA PRO A 525 -0.20 4.89 10.67
C PRO A 525 -0.57 5.73 9.45
N ARG A 526 0.37 5.87 8.52
CA ARG A 526 0.12 6.44 7.20
C ARG A 526 0.01 5.32 6.17
N LEU A 527 -0.93 5.45 5.24
CA LEU A 527 -1.10 4.51 4.14
C LEU A 527 -0.40 5.05 2.90
N LEU A 528 0.16 4.17 2.09
CA LEU A 528 0.64 4.51 0.75
C LEU A 528 -0.20 3.73 -0.24
N LYS A 529 -0.82 4.44 -1.18
CA LYS A 529 -1.81 3.88 -2.10
C LYS A 529 -1.54 4.33 -3.52
N LEU A 530 -1.91 3.48 -4.47
CA LEU A 530 -2.03 3.89 -5.87
C LEU A 530 -3.32 4.68 -6.04
N ASN A 531 -3.29 5.63 -6.97
CA ASN A 531 -4.51 6.25 -7.46
C ASN A 531 -5.39 5.20 -8.16
N PRO A 532 -6.72 5.39 -8.18
CA PRO A 532 -7.64 4.46 -8.85
C PRO A 532 -7.25 4.14 -10.29
N LEU A 533 -6.80 5.16 -11.04
CA LEU A 533 -6.36 4.99 -12.43
C LEU A 533 -5.13 4.09 -12.53
N ASP A 534 -4.08 4.38 -11.75
CA ASP A 534 -2.85 3.58 -11.78
C ASP A 534 -3.09 2.16 -11.25
N SER A 535 -3.90 1.99 -10.21
CA SER A 535 -4.27 0.66 -9.71
C SER A 535 -5.01 -0.18 -10.75
N HIS A 536 -5.91 0.44 -11.52
CA HIS A 536 -6.58 -0.24 -12.63
C HIS A 536 -5.62 -0.59 -13.77
N LEU A 537 -4.69 0.31 -14.11
CA LEU A 537 -3.71 0.12 -15.18
C LEU A 537 -2.62 -0.89 -14.84
N ALA A 538 -2.38 -1.16 -13.55
CA ALA A 538 -1.50 -2.25 -13.12
C ALA A 538 -2.00 -3.63 -13.56
N GLY A 539 -3.27 -3.75 -13.95
CA GLY A 539 -3.85 -4.93 -14.58
C GLY A 539 -4.34 -5.98 -13.58
N ILE A 540 -4.32 -7.25 -13.99
CA ILE A 540 -4.85 -8.38 -13.20
C ILE A 540 -4.00 -8.64 -11.94
N ASP A 541 -2.71 -8.31 -11.99
CA ASP A 541 -1.77 -8.45 -10.86
C ASP A 541 -1.51 -7.09 -10.20
N ASN A 542 -2.57 -6.41 -9.78
CA ASN A 542 -2.51 -5.07 -9.18
C ASN A 542 -2.15 -5.08 -7.69
N LYS A 543 -1.60 -6.18 -7.18
CA LYS A 543 -1.27 -6.33 -5.76
C LYS A 543 0.11 -5.78 -5.46
N PHE A 544 0.28 -5.15 -4.29
CA PHE A 544 1.62 -4.78 -3.84
C PHE A 544 2.43 -6.00 -3.39
N HIS A 545 3.69 -6.01 -3.79
CA HIS A 545 4.67 -7.02 -3.46
C HIS A 545 5.98 -6.37 -3.01
N ASN A 546 6.67 -7.02 -2.05
CA ASN A 546 8.02 -6.70 -1.60
C ASN A 546 8.30 -5.21 -1.34
N ALA A 547 7.43 -4.52 -0.59
CA ALA A 547 7.74 -3.13 -0.25
C ALA A 547 8.91 -3.05 0.73
N GLN A 548 9.90 -2.22 0.42
CA GLN A 548 11.15 -2.09 1.16
C GLN A 548 11.61 -0.62 1.25
N PHE A 549 12.35 -0.31 2.30
CA PHE A 549 13.09 0.93 2.41
C PHE A 549 14.37 0.88 1.55
N SER A 550 14.89 2.05 1.16
CA SER A 550 16.24 2.17 0.63
C SER A 550 17.27 1.51 1.57
N TRP A 551 18.30 0.87 1.04
CA TRP A 551 19.10 -0.07 1.85
C TRP A 551 20.30 0.59 2.55
N VAL A 552 20.19 0.72 3.87
CA VAL A 552 21.26 1.19 4.78
C VAL A 552 21.60 0.10 5.81
N THR A 553 22.89 -0.03 6.14
CA THR A 553 23.37 -0.90 7.24
C THR A 553 24.26 -0.20 8.26
N GLU A 554 24.33 1.12 8.25
CA GLU A 554 25.20 1.91 9.15
C GLU A 554 24.38 2.76 10.12
N ASN A 555 24.81 2.78 11.38
CA ASN A 555 24.17 3.60 12.39
C ASN A 555 24.35 5.10 12.07
N GLY A 556 23.29 5.89 12.23
CA GLY A 556 23.29 7.33 11.96
C GLY A 556 22.96 7.70 10.50
N LYS A 557 22.95 6.73 9.57
CA LYS A 557 22.36 6.90 8.25
C LYS A 557 20.87 6.58 8.29
N GLN A 558 20.10 7.19 7.40
CA GLN A 558 18.66 7.02 7.33
C GLN A 558 18.20 6.69 5.91
N GLU A 559 17.21 5.83 5.83
CA GLU A 559 16.53 5.50 4.60
C GLU A 559 15.72 6.71 4.06
N ARG A 560 15.73 6.91 2.74
CA ARG A 560 15.16 8.10 2.09
C ARG A 560 14.02 7.82 1.14
N HIS A 561 13.92 6.60 0.64
CA HIS A 561 12.88 6.18 -0.29
C HIS A 561 12.25 4.86 0.12
N LEU A 562 11.04 4.64 -0.37
CA LEU A 562 10.32 3.39 -0.28
C LEU A 562 10.06 2.92 -1.70
N VAL A 563 10.22 1.64 -1.97
CA VAL A 563 9.88 1.04 -3.25
C VAL A 563 9.01 -0.19 -3.04
N ALA A 564 8.03 -0.39 -3.91
CA ALA A 564 7.22 -1.60 -3.96
C ALA A 564 6.92 -1.98 -5.41
N THR A 565 6.68 -3.27 -5.64
CA THR A 565 6.30 -3.81 -6.94
C THR A 565 4.78 -3.97 -7.03
N VAL A 566 4.18 -3.56 -8.13
CA VAL A 566 2.75 -3.76 -8.44
C VAL A 566 2.62 -4.20 -9.90
N GLY A 567 2.54 -5.50 -10.14
CA GLY A 567 2.50 -6.07 -11.49
C GLY A 567 3.68 -5.57 -12.33
N LYS A 568 3.42 -4.66 -13.27
CA LYS A 568 4.44 -4.08 -14.17
C LYS A 568 5.08 -2.77 -13.67
N PHE A 569 4.70 -2.31 -12.48
CA PHE A 569 5.11 -1.03 -11.94
C PHE A 569 6.07 -1.21 -10.77
N SER A 570 7.19 -0.50 -10.79
CA SER A 570 7.93 -0.15 -9.58
C SER A 570 7.44 1.20 -9.09
N VAL A 571 6.84 1.21 -7.90
CA VAL A 571 6.23 2.40 -7.30
C VAL A 571 7.15 2.92 -6.20
N ILE A 572 7.60 4.17 -6.33
CA ILE A 572 8.65 4.76 -5.50
C ILE A 572 8.09 5.98 -4.78
N TRP A 573 8.14 5.98 -3.46
CA TRP A 573 7.81 7.13 -2.61
C TRP A 573 9.07 7.77 -2.05
N ASN A 574 9.04 9.09 -1.94
CA ASN A 574 10.00 9.82 -1.12
C ASN A 574 9.60 9.69 0.35
N PHE A 575 10.44 9.08 1.17
CA PHE A 575 10.09 8.78 2.56
C PHE A 575 10.01 10.05 3.42
N GLN A 576 10.78 11.10 3.09
CA GLN A 576 10.67 12.39 3.77
C GLN A 576 9.30 13.03 3.52
N GLN A 577 8.80 13.01 2.28
CA GLN A 577 7.45 13.48 1.96
C GLN A 577 6.36 12.66 2.68
N VAL A 578 6.59 11.35 2.84
CA VAL A 578 5.67 10.48 3.59
C VAL A 578 5.65 10.82 5.08
N LYS A 579 6.73 11.35 5.66
CA LYS A 579 6.78 11.76 7.07
C LYS A 579 6.22 13.16 7.31
N ASP A 580 6.36 14.05 6.33
CA ASP A 580 5.88 15.43 6.41
C ASP A 580 4.36 15.47 6.62
N GLY A 581 3.91 15.93 7.79
CA GLY A 581 2.48 16.04 8.14
C GLY A 581 1.75 17.12 7.34
N SER A 582 2.48 18.07 6.76
CA SER A 582 1.95 19.20 5.99
C SER A 582 1.83 18.91 4.49
N HIS A 583 2.27 17.73 4.05
CA HIS A 583 2.26 17.32 2.65
C HIS A 583 0.85 17.38 2.04
N GLU A 584 0.74 17.85 0.79
CA GLU A 584 -0.55 18.05 0.09
C GLU A 584 -1.43 16.80 0.06
N CYS A 585 -0.80 15.63 -0.08
CA CYS A 585 -1.47 14.32 -0.04
C CYS A 585 -2.35 14.12 1.21
N TYR A 586 -2.04 14.74 2.35
CA TYR A 586 -2.79 14.58 3.61
C TYR A 586 -3.83 15.68 3.84
N GLN A 587 -3.85 16.71 3.00
CA GLN A 587 -4.82 17.78 3.11
C GLN A 587 -6.22 17.25 2.79
N ASN A 588 -7.20 17.64 3.61
CA ASN A 588 -8.61 17.34 3.41
C ASN A 588 -9.00 15.85 3.42
N GLN A 589 -8.12 14.96 3.93
CA GLN A 589 -8.43 13.55 4.10
C GLN A 589 -9.20 13.29 5.40
N GLU A 590 -10.17 12.38 5.33
CA GLU A 590 -10.94 11.89 6.47
C GLU A 590 -10.49 10.45 6.77
N GLY A 591 -10.20 10.16 8.04
CA GLY A 591 -9.63 8.87 8.45
C GLY A 591 -8.11 8.81 8.37
N LEU A 592 -7.56 7.64 8.00
CA LEU A 592 -6.11 7.43 7.99
C LEU A 592 -5.45 8.18 6.83
N LYS A 593 -4.45 8.99 7.17
CA LYS A 593 -3.63 9.74 6.21
C LYS A 593 -3.03 8.79 5.16
N SER A 594 -3.34 9.05 3.88
CA SER A 594 -2.96 8.25 2.73
C SER A 594 -2.14 9.08 1.72
N CYS A 595 -0.98 8.59 1.30
CA CYS A 595 -0.11 9.24 0.35
C CYS A 595 -0.19 8.60 -1.04
N TYR A 596 -0.45 9.44 -2.04
CA TYR A 596 -0.52 9.14 -3.48
C TYR A 596 0.63 9.77 -4.27
N CYS A 597 1.61 10.30 -3.55
CA CYS A 597 2.71 11.08 -4.06
C CYS A 597 3.89 10.15 -4.38
N TYR A 598 3.85 9.52 -5.55
CA TYR A 598 4.82 8.50 -5.98
C TYR A 598 5.27 8.67 -7.43
N LYS A 599 6.32 7.94 -7.78
CA LYS A 599 6.80 7.74 -9.15
C LYS A 599 6.62 6.30 -9.58
N ILE A 600 6.25 6.09 -10.83
CA ILE A 600 6.14 4.77 -11.43
C ILE A 600 7.24 4.60 -12.47
N VAL A 601 7.99 3.50 -12.36
CA VAL A 601 8.76 2.94 -13.48
C VAL A 601 7.95 1.79 -14.06
N LEU A 602 7.57 1.93 -15.33
CA LEU A 602 6.83 0.92 -16.07
C LEU A 602 7.79 -0.04 -16.79
N LYS A 603 7.50 -1.34 -16.75
CA LYS A 603 8.15 -2.35 -17.58
C LYS A 603 7.14 -3.07 -18.48
N ASP A 604 7.64 -3.69 -19.54
CA ASP A 604 6.81 -4.41 -20.51
C ASP A 604 6.25 -5.72 -19.92
N ASP A 605 7.05 -6.37 -19.09
CA ASP A 605 6.72 -7.59 -18.36
C ASP A 605 6.45 -7.31 -16.88
N SER A 606 5.76 -8.24 -16.21
CA SER A 606 5.60 -8.18 -14.76
C SER A 606 6.96 -8.17 -14.08
N ILE A 607 7.12 -7.29 -13.11
CA ILE A 607 8.35 -7.13 -12.34
C ILE A 607 8.38 -8.24 -11.29
N VAL A 608 9.52 -8.92 -11.22
CA VAL A 608 9.80 -9.98 -10.25
C VAL A 608 10.19 -9.36 -8.91
N ASP A 609 11.09 -8.38 -8.95
CA ASP A 609 11.55 -7.68 -7.75
C ASP A 609 12.07 -6.28 -8.08
N SER A 610 11.98 -5.37 -7.12
CA SER A 610 12.41 -3.98 -7.27
C SER A 610 12.99 -3.47 -5.96
N ARG A 611 14.29 -3.19 -5.93
CA ARG A 611 15.01 -2.89 -4.69
C ARG A 611 16.18 -1.92 -4.92
N PHE A 612 16.40 -1.04 -3.95
CA PHE A 612 17.57 -0.16 -3.93
C PHE A 612 18.85 -0.95 -3.60
N MET A 613 19.93 -0.63 -4.32
CA MET A 613 21.27 -1.09 -3.95
C MET A 613 21.68 -0.53 -2.59
N HIS A 614 22.70 -1.14 -2.00
CA HIS A 614 23.28 -0.68 -0.75
C HIS A 614 23.78 0.77 -0.87
N ASP A 615 23.54 1.59 0.16
CA ASP A 615 23.85 3.02 0.19
C ASP A 615 25.32 3.36 -0.11
N LYS A 616 26.25 2.42 0.10
CA LYS A 616 27.67 2.58 -0.32
C LYS A 616 27.86 2.85 -1.82
N TYR A 617 26.87 2.50 -2.65
CA TYR A 617 26.87 2.77 -4.09
C TYR A 617 26.24 4.13 -4.45
N ALA A 618 25.72 4.87 -3.47
CA ALA A 618 25.35 6.26 -3.67
C ALA A 618 26.60 7.11 -3.96
N VAL A 619 26.48 8.06 -4.88
CA VAL A 619 27.56 8.98 -5.26
C VAL A 619 27.25 10.40 -4.79
N SER A 620 28.26 11.23 -4.61
CA SER A 620 28.10 12.59 -4.06
C SER A 620 27.09 13.46 -4.82
N ASP A 621 26.91 13.23 -6.12
CA ASP A 621 25.97 13.97 -6.98
C ASP A 621 24.55 13.38 -7.01
N VAL A 622 24.37 12.13 -6.57
CA VAL A 622 23.10 11.40 -6.54
C VAL A 622 23.01 10.77 -5.16
N PRO A 623 22.33 11.41 -4.19
CA PRO A 623 22.44 11.02 -2.79
C PRO A 623 21.96 9.58 -2.55
N GLU A 624 21.14 9.04 -3.44
CA GLU A 624 20.55 7.71 -3.35
C GLU A 624 21.30 6.67 -4.17
N ALA A 625 21.38 5.45 -3.64
CA ALA A 625 21.92 4.33 -4.39
C ALA A 625 20.98 3.96 -5.56
N PRO A 626 21.49 3.34 -6.63
CA PRO A 626 20.66 2.96 -7.77
C PRO A 626 19.51 2.01 -7.38
N LEU A 627 18.36 2.20 -8.02
CA LEU A 627 17.24 1.28 -7.97
C LEU A 627 17.45 0.17 -9.01
N VAL A 628 17.37 -1.08 -8.58
CA VAL A 628 17.41 -2.26 -9.47
C VAL A 628 16.01 -2.81 -9.65
N ILE A 629 15.63 -3.05 -10.90
CA ILE A 629 14.34 -3.63 -11.29
C ILE A 629 14.61 -4.89 -12.09
N ALA A 630 14.12 -6.03 -11.61
CA ALA A 630 14.21 -7.31 -12.30
C ALA A 630 12.85 -7.71 -12.87
N THR A 631 12.84 -8.09 -14.14
CA THR A 631 11.76 -8.80 -14.83
C THR A 631 12.24 -10.22 -15.14
N PRO A 632 11.38 -11.17 -15.56
CA PRO A 632 11.84 -12.53 -15.85
C PRO A 632 13.00 -12.57 -16.86
N MET A 633 13.04 -11.64 -17.82
CA MET A 633 14.01 -11.67 -18.92
C MET A 633 15.14 -10.65 -18.81
N LYS A 634 15.00 -9.64 -17.95
CA LYS A 634 15.90 -8.49 -17.93
C LYS A 634 16.08 -7.93 -16.53
N VAL A 635 17.24 -7.36 -16.29
CA VAL A 635 17.50 -6.52 -15.12
C VAL A 635 17.91 -5.12 -15.57
N SER A 636 17.33 -4.10 -14.95
CA SER A 636 17.59 -2.69 -15.25
C SER A 636 18.00 -1.95 -13.98
N SER A 637 18.85 -0.95 -14.15
CA SER A 637 19.29 -0.07 -13.06
C SER A 637 18.92 1.39 -13.34
N PHE A 638 18.41 2.07 -12.33
CA PHE A 638 17.92 3.44 -12.41
C PHE A 638 18.60 4.32 -11.35
N SER A 639 19.09 5.48 -11.77
CA SER A 639 19.55 6.52 -10.84
C SER A 639 18.39 7.47 -10.51
N ILE A 640 18.35 7.97 -9.27
CA ILE A 640 17.37 8.98 -8.82
C ILE A 640 18.08 10.33 -8.73
N SER A 641 18.17 11.04 -9.84
CA SER A 641 18.82 12.37 -9.84
C SER A 641 17.96 13.37 -9.07
N SER A 642 18.55 14.13 -8.15
CA SER A 642 17.91 15.32 -7.56
C SER A 642 18.12 16.60 -8.39
N LYS A 643 18.89 16.51 -9.49
CA LYS A 643 19.20 17.65 -10.37
C LYS A 643 18.22 17.72 -11.53
N GLN A 644 17.67 18.92 -11.74
CA GLN A 644 17.33 19.46 -13.06
C GLN A 644 18.58 20.06 -13.68
#